data_AF-A0A1V5CD99-F1
#
_entry.id   AF-A0A1V5CD99-F1
#
_cell.length_a   1.000
_cell.length_b   1.000
_cell.length_c   1.000
_cell.angle_alpha   90.00
_cell.angle_beta   90.00
_cell.angle_gamma   90.00
#
_symmetry.space_group_name_H-M   'P 1'
#
loop_
_entity.id
_entity.type
_entity.pdbx_description
1 polymer ?
#
loop_
_entity_poly.entity_id
_entity_poly.type
_entity_poly.pdbx_seq_one_letter_code
_entity_poly.pdbx_strand_id
1 'polypeptide(L)'
;MAKKYDPQAGTLFRKHIPAMPGDFYSGDKHNPNLEGFVASHRKNSEQKKGNKPPAIGQIMTSRGGSLGSAIYDQHSYWSKKAYGGIETYIQGFTIKGDLILDPFCGSGATLVVASALGRNAIGIDLSPSATFISAGYLSRVDGSQLLSIGTKICESVRRECSDAYSIHNREVKAFIISDTLRCPRCLTEISVYYLKSDDDGQYCPHCKQERISVSKRNVDWIGEKIVDVVGLSYTGQFPSVVYRNAEAEKIRTSTLNVPIPESIQRMGRLATLGISTAGQLYSDRSVIVLNAIRQKILDTSGDLKLPLLFVFSSILLNASKMYRVREGGGGGPAGNYFVPSVRRDNNPLILFMEKLREIACAKDSWSRFHDIGDVILSTQSAGDLSDIPSNSIDYVFTDPPYSDKMPYGALNTVWEAWLGFDRSWLMQEVIGDRWETGMYAAMKEVFRVLKPGCWISLCYHDTSEGTWGLVQDIFAEVGFLTDQAATSLHIDTSQRSMQQRKADKVIKRDLVINFRKPEMGELAAPIAITGEEDSGTFNEKVRQIIRDYLGANPGSTKDHIYDEVVSRMFRSGQMEAHDFNELLGQVGEEAKTGSEKNGGGRWYLKETELVVADAAENAREDAAAEKIGATIREFLKKNPGDEGVHYSDLFEHYIYAVKDKPRRQLAEFLPDYFYKTEQGTWRLPASEEEEKAKHEARVKGLGRRVKRYIAQLELGAIIPDHERPNDATLAEWIRHCKRAGLYEQGKLLYEKGGLNPENLPEEAMVNVEEDYQVCARMLARTQADGSAKTRKKG
;
A
#
# COMPACT_ATOMS: atom_id res chain seq x y z
N MET A 1 -22.02 -13.93 3.48
CA MET A 1 -22.18 -15.38 3.72
C MET A 1 -20.88 -15.90 4.31
N ALA A 2 -20.88 -16.22 5.61
CA ALA A 2 -19.74 -16.76 6.31
C ALA A 2 -19.51 -18.22 5.87
N LYS A 3 -18.30 -18.58 5.46
CA LYS A 3 -17.92 -19.99 5.30
C LYS A 3 -17.96 -20.65 6.68
N LYS A 4 -18.76 -21.71 6.82
CA LYS A 4 -18.88 -22.51 8.04
C LYS A 4 -17.52 -23.13 8.39
N TYR A 5 -17.15 -22.99 9.65
CA TYR A 5 -15.98 -23.58 10.29
C TYR A 5 -16.15 -25.11 10.40
N ASP A 6 -15.13 -25.86 9.98
CA ASP A 6 -15.03 -27.31 10.13
C ASP A 6 -14.44 -27.65 11.52
N PRO A 7 -15.18 -28.31 12.43
CA PRO A 7 -14.73 -28.57 13.79
C PRO A 7 -13.77 -29.77 13.94
N GLN A 8 -13.40 -30.48 12.87
CA GLN A 8 -12.70 -31.77 12.98
C GLN A 8 -11.18 -31.76 12.73
N ALA A 9 -10.51 -30.61 12.66
CA ALA A 9 -9.04 -30.55 12.67
C ALA A 9 -8.49 -30.71 14.10
N GLY A 10 -8.02 -31.92 14.42
CA GLY A 10 -7.55 -32.33 15.75
C GLY A 10 -6.36 -31.54 16.32
N THR A 11 -6.44 -31.27 17.63
CA THR A 11 -5.35 -31.19 18.62
C THR A 11 -4.00 -30.58 18.20
N LEU A 12 -4.00 -29.38 17.62
CA LEU A 12 -2.79 -28.56 17.38
C LEU A 12 -2.80 -27.19 18.06
N PHE A 13 -3.80 -26.89 18.90
CA PHE A 13 -3.89 -25.63 19.63
C PHE A 13 -3.21 -25.75 21.00
N ARG A 14 -2.25 -24.85 21.30
CA ARG A 14 -1.88 -24.61 22.70
C ARG A 14 -3.14 -24.12 23.42
N LYS A 15 -3.56 -24.82 24.48
CA LYS A 15 -4.71 -24.43 25.31
C LYS A 15 -4.47 -23.10 26.05
N HIS A 16 -3.24 -22.62 26.12
CA HIS A 16 -2.89 -21.42 26.86
C HIS A 16 -1.88 -20.58 26.06
N ILE A 17 -2.28 -19.35 25.73
CA ILE A 17 -1.42 -18.32 25.15
C ILE A 17 -0.95 -17.46 26.33
N PRO A 18 0.37 -17.33 26.58
CA PRO A 18 0.84 -16.48 27.66
C PRO A 18 0.39 -15.03 27.42
N ALA A 19 -0.21 -14.43 28.44
CA ALA A 19 -0.58 -13.02 28.42
C ALA A 19 0.67 -12.15 28.22
N MET A 20 0.50 -11.01 27.57
CA MET A 20 1.55 -9.99 27.54
C MET A 20 1.77 -9.49 28.98
N PRO A 21 3.01 -9.49 29.50
CA PRO A 21 3.30 -8.94 30.81
C PRO A 21 2.84 -7.48 30.94
N GLY A 22 2.25 -7.13 32.09
CA GLY A 22 1.67 -5.80 32.30
C GLY A 22 2.69 -4.66 32.29
N ASP A 23 3.96 -4.96 32.53
CA ASP A 23 5.10 -4.06 32.50
C ASP A 23 5.68 -3.84 31.09
N PHE A 24 5.21 -4.58 30.09
CA PHE A 24 5.64 -4.43 28.70
C PHE A 24 4.87 -3.32 27.95
N TYR A 25 3.92 -2.66 28.60
CA TYR A 25 3.28 -1.43 28.12
C TYR A 25 3.11 -0.43 29.26
N SER A 26 3.72 0.75 29.15
CA SER A 26 3.77 1.79 30.19
C SER A 26 2.72 2.90 30.04
N GLY A 27 1.71 2.72 29.19
CA GLY A 27 0.64 3.71 29.02
C GLY A 27 1.04 4.84 28.08
N ASP A 28 1.10 6.07 28.62
CA ASP A 28 1.43 7.32 27.92
C ASP A 28 2.85 7.82 28.25
N LYS A 29 3.70 6.94 28.78
CA LYS A 29 5.05 7.27 29.25
C LYS A 29 6.10 6.35 28.66
N HIS A 30 7.36 6.77 28.78
CA HIS A 30 8.52 5.93 28.57
C HIS A 30 8.41 4.66 29.43
N ASN A 31 8.63 3.49 28.81
CA ASN A 31 8.70 2.22 29.49
C ASN A 31 10.05 2.01 30.20
N PRO A 32 10.09 1.94 31.55
CA PRO A 32 11.34 1.79 32.30
C PRO A 32 11.97 0.40 32.18
N ASN A 33 11.29 -0.57 31.55
CA ASN A 33 11.77 -1.94 31.43
C ASN A 33 12.47 -2.23 30.09
N LEU A 34 12.68 -1.21 29.23
CA LEU A 34 13.33 -1.38 27.93
C LEU A 34 14.72 -2.02 28.06
N GLU A 35 15.56 -1.49 28.95
CA GLU A 35 16.93 -2.00 29.12
C GLU A 35 16.92 -3.48 29.54
N GLY A 36 16.08 -3.83 30.53
CA GLY A 36 15.91 -5.20 31.00
C GLY A 36 15.39 -6.15 29.91
N PHE A 37 14.42 -5.70 29.11
CA PHE A 37 13.88 -6.45 27.99
C PHE A 37 14.93 -6.69 26.90
N VAL A 38 15.75 -5.69 26.57
CA VAL A 38 16.85 -5.85 25.60
C VAL A 38 17.87 -6.84 26.15
N ALA A 39 18.24 -6.73 27.43
CA ALA A 39 19.20 -7.62 28.07
C ALA A 39 18.74 -9.09 28.03
N SER A 40 17.45 -9.38 28.21
CA SER A 40 16.92 -10.74 28.18
C SER A 40 16.80 -11.35 26.78
N HIS A 41 16.72 -10.52 25.72
CA HIS A 41 16.48 -10.97 24.35
C HIS A 41 17.68 -10.79 23.40
N ARG A 42 18.74 -10.12 23.86
CA ARG A 42 19.96 -9.90 23.05
C ARG A 42 20.70 -11.23 22.84
N LYS A 43 20.86 -11.62 21.56
CA LYS A 43 21.73 -12.74 21.18
C LYS A 43 23.20 -12.34 21.06
N ASN A 44 24.11 -13.22 21.51
CA ASN A 44 25.55 -13.09 21.31
C ASN A 44 25.94 -13.38 19.85
N SER A 45 26.99 -12.71 19.35
CA SER A 45 27.46 -12.79 17.96
C SER A 45 27.81 -14.21 17.49
N GLU A 46 28.23 -15.10 18.39
CA GLU A 46 28.55 -16.50 18.08
C GLU A 46 27.32 -17.34 17.73
N GLN A 47 26.14 -17.03 18.30
CA GLN A 47 24.88 -17.75 18.03
C GLN A 47 24.34 -17.48 16.62
N LYS A 48 24.78 -16.41 15.94
CA LYS A 48 24.31 -16.00 14.61
C LYS A 48 25.05 -16.70 13.45
N LYS A 49 26.24 -17.26 13.69
CA LYS A 49 27.12 -17.82 12.63
C LYS A 49 26.55 -19.08 11.93
N GLY A 50 25.53 -19.74 12.49
CA GLY A 50 24.97 -20.99 11.96
C GLY A 50 23.63 -20.86 11.20
N ASN A 51 22.91 -19.73 11.32
CA ASN A 51 21.55 -19.58 10.78
C ASN A 51 21.45 -18.29 9.95
N LYS A 52 21.76 -18.38 8.65
CA LYS A 52 21.47 -17.28 7.71
C LYS A 52 19.98 -17.30 7.34
N PRO A 53 19.31 -16.14 7.29
CA PRO A 53 17.95 -16.09 6.79
C PRO A 53 17.91 -16.53 5.30
N PRO A 54 16.77 -17.08 4.83
CA PRO A 54 16.61 -17.49 3.44
C PRO A 54 16.81 -16.32 2.48
N ALA A 55 17.38 -16.60 1.30
CA ALA A 55 17.64 -15.56 0.31
C ALA A 55 16.31 -14.90 -0.12
N ILE A 56 16.28 -13.57 -0.08
CA ILE A 56 15.12 -12.70 -0.35
C ILE A 56 14.39 -13.09 -1.65
N GLY A 57 15.12 -13.51 -2.69
CA GLY A 57 14.54 -13.92 -3.98
C GLY A 57 13.65 -15.17 -3.95
N GLN A 58 13.69 -16.00 -2.91
CA GLN A 58 12.85 -17.20 -2.80
C GLN A 58 11.45 -16.95 -2.20
N ILE A 59 11.20 -15.78 -1.59
CA ILE A 59 9.99 -15.54 -0.76
C ILE A 59 8.84 -14.91 -1.58
N MET A 60 9.03 -14.58 -2.86
CA MET A 60 8.10 -13.77 -3.66
C MET A 60 6.76 -14.44 -4.07
N THR A 61 6.35 -15.56 -3.45
CA THR A 61 5.14 -16.30 -3.84
C THR A 61 4.23 -16.66 -2.68
N SER A 62 3.77 -15.69 -1.88
CA SER A 62 2.54 -15.89 -1.11
C SER A 62 1.63 -14.67 -1.16
N ARG A 63 0.67 -14.70 -2.09
CA ARG A 63 -0.58 -13.93 -1.96
C ARG A 63 -1.33 -14.45 -0.73
N GLY A 64 -1.06 -13.86 0.42
CA GLY A 64 -1.75 -14.16 1.68
C GLY A 64 -0.77 -14.37 2.82
N GLY A 65 -0.56 -13.34 3.63
CA GLY A 65 0.23 -13.46 4.86
C GLY A 65 -0.44 -14.40 5.88
N SER A 66 0.35 -14.94 6.80
CA SER A 66 -0.09 -15.87 7.84
C SER A 66 -1.04 -15.22 8.85
N LEU A 67 -0.96 -13.90 9.01
CA LEU A 67 -1.87 -13.09 9.81
C LEU A 67 -3.10 -12.71 8.98
N GLY A 68 -4.18 -13.48 9.15
CA GLY A 68 -5.45 -13.24 8.46
C GLY A 68 -6.06 -11.86 8.73
N SER A 69 -6.99 -11.43 7.86
CA SER A 69 -7.70 -10.14 7.97
C SER A 69 -8.34 -9.92 9.35
N ALA A 70 -8.71 -10.99 10.06
CA ALA A 70 -9.31 -10.93 11.38
C ALA A 70 -8.46 -10.18 12.42
N ILE A 71 -7.14 -10.42 12.49
CA ILE A 71 -6.29 -9.68 13.42
C ILE A 71 -6.16 -8.24 12.94
N TYR A 72 -5.94 -8.02 11.64
CA TYR A 72 -5.80 -6.69 11.05
C TYR A 72 -7.04 -5.80 11.29
N ASP A 73 -8.25 -6.32 11.09
CA ASP A 73 -9.51 -5.56 11.05
C ASP A 73 -10.07 -5.13 12.42
N GLN A 74 -9.39 -5.47 13.53
CA GLN A 74 -9.85 -5.17 14.89
C GLN A 74 -10.06 -3.67 15.15
N HIS A 75 -9.13 -2.82 14.67
CA HIS A 75 -9.13 -1.38 14.91
C HIS A 75 -8.76 -0.59 13.65
N SER A 76 -9.43 0.55 13.42
CA SER A 76 -9.04 1.48 12.37
C SER A 76 -7.98 2.45 12.88
N TYR A 77 -6.95 2.73 12.09
CA TYR A 77 -5.92 3.72 12.40
C TYR A 77 -5.46 4.37 11.08
N TRP A 78 -5.00 5.62 11.12
CA TRP A 78 -4.88 6.47 9.93
C TRP A 78 -3.86 5.99 8.91
N SER A 79 -2.77 5.34 9.34
CA SER A 79 -1.61 4.95 8.50
C SER A 79 -1.31 3.44 8.48
N LYS A 80 -2.31 2.58 8.65
CA LYS A 80 -2.06 1.13 8.76
C LYS A 80 -1.45 0.51 7.49
N LYS A 81 -0.38 -0.27 7.68
CA LYS A 81 0.25 -1.09 6.64
C LYS A 81 -0.27 -2.52 6.62
N ALA A 82 -0.35 -3.11 5.42
CA ALA A 82 -0.76 -4.49 5.24
C ALA A 82 0.32 -5.46 5.75
N TYR A 83 -0.07 -6.46 6.54
CA TYR A 83 0.86 -7.38 7.21
C TYR A 83 1.68 -8.26 6.25
N GLY A 84 1.14 -8.62 5.08
CA GLY A 84 1.82 -9.54 4.15
C GLY A 84 3.14 -9.02 3.60
N GLY A 85 3.26 -7.70 3.37
CA GLY A 85 4.52 -7.09 2.96
C GLY A 85 5.57 -7.16 4.05
N ILE A 86 5.20 -6.77 5.27
CA ILE A 86 6.07 -6.79 6.46
C ILE A 86 6.59 -8.21 6.73
N GLU A 87 5.72 -9.23 6.61
CA GLU A 87 6.07 -10.63 6.83
C GLU A 87 7.23 -11.09 5.94
N THR A 88 7.23 -10.67 4.67
CA THR A 88 8.28 -11.02 3.70
C THR A 88 9.64 -10.49 4.13
N TYR A 89 9.69 -9.24 4.59
CA TYR A 89 10.91 -8.58 5.04
C TYR A 89 11.44 -9.17 6.35
N ILE A 90 10.57 -9.34 7.34
CA ILE A 90 10.97 -9.95 8.62
C ILE A 90 11.50 -11.36 8.40
N GLN A 91 10.88 -12.18 7.55
CA GLN A 91 11.37 -13.53 7.24
C GLN A 91 12.70 -13.51 6.45
N GLY A 92 12.87 -12.56 5.53
CA GLY A 92 14.06 -12.45 4.68
C GLY A 92 15.30 -11.89 5.39
N PHE A 93 15.14 -11.08 6.44
CA PHE A 93 16.25 -10.45 7.16
C PHE A 93 16.50 -11.00 8.57
N THR A 94 15.59 -11.80 9.12
CA THR A 94 15.69 -12.29 10.51
C THR A 94 15.38 -13.78 10.66
N ILE A 95 15.83 -14.36 11.76
CA ILE A 95 15.46 -15.70 12.21
C ILE A 95 14.62 -15.63 13.51
N LYS A 96 13.97 -16.74 13.88
CA LYS A 96 13.19 -16.80 15.13
C LYS A 96 14.02 -16.37 16.35
N GLY A 97 13.39 -15.64 17.26
CA GLY A 97 13.98 -15.08 18.48
C GLY A 97 14.88 -13.85 18.26
N ASP A 98 15.11 -13.40 17.01
CA ASP A 98 15.81 -12.13 16.78
C ASP A 98 15.02 -10.96 17.36
N LEU A 99 15.74 -9.90 17.74
CA LEU A 99 15.18 -8.69 18.32
C LEU A 99 15.01 -7.61 17.26
N ILE A 100 13.75 -7.27 16.96
CA ILE A 100 13.34 -6.29 15.95
C ILE A 100 12.97 -4.97 16.63
N LEU A 101 13.36 -3.85 16.02
CA LEU A 101 12.93 -2.52 16.45
C LEU A 101 12.04 -1.89 15.38
N ASP A 102 10.94 -1.28 15.82
CA ASP A 102 10.19 -0.29 15.04
C ASP A 102 10.15 1.03 15.82
N PRO A 103 10.97 2.03 15.44
CA PRO A 103 11.05 3.32 16.13
C PRO A 103 9.85 4.25 15.86
N PHE A 104 8.96 3.89 14.92
CA PHE A 104 7.75 4.64 14.57
C PHE A 104 6.56 3.67 14.45
N CYS A 105 6.31 2.92 15.51
CA CYS A 105 5.52 1.69 15.40
C CYS A 105 4.04 1.91 15.04
N GLY A 106 3.51 3.12 15.21
CA GLY A 106 2.12 3.45 14.92
C GLY A 106 1.16 2.48 15.63
N SER A 107 0.22 1.90 14.89
CA SER A 107 -0.68 0.87 15.43
C SER A 107 -0.02 -0.50 15.66
N GLY A 108 1.29 -0.65 15.45
CA GLY A 108 2.07 -1.85 15.78
C GLY A 108 2.06 -2.94 14.73
N ALA A 109 1.92 -2.62 13.45
CA ALA A 109 1.85 -3.64 12.39
C ALA A 109 3.12 -4.52 12.36
N THR A 110 4.29 -3.89 12.41
CA THR A 110 5.60 -4.56 12.50
C THR A 110 5.67 -5.49 13.71
N LEU A 111 5.20 -5.03 14.85
CA LEU A 111 5.28 -5.75 16.12
C LEU A 111 4.38 -7.00 16.13
N VAL A 112 3.16 -6.87 15.62
CA VAL A 112 2.22 -7.99 15.47
C VAL A 112 2.82 -9.06 14.56
N VAL A 113 3.40 -8.65 13.44
CA VAL A 113 4.04 -9.58 12.47
C VAL A 113 5.28 -10.23 13.07
N ALA A 114 6.18 -9.45 13.67
CA ALA A 114 7.37 -9.96 14.34
C ALA A 114 7.01 -11.02 15.40
N SER A 115 6.07 -10.68 16.28
CA SER A 115 5.62 -11.54 17.37
C SER A 115 5.00 -12.84 16.87
N ALA A 116 4.10 -12.77 15.88
CA ALA A 116 3.46 -13.95 15.29
C ALA A 116 4.44 -14.86 14.54
N LEU A 117 5.53 -14.30 14.00
CA LEU A 117 6.64 -15.03 13.40
C LEU A 117 7.64 -15.56 14.43
N GLY A 118 7.43 -15.35 15.73
CA GLY A 118 8.31 -15.81 16.79
C GLY A 118 9.59 -14.98 16.94
N ARG A 119 9.56 -13.70 16.56
CA ARG A 119 10.62 -12.71 16.83
C ARG A 119 10.20 -11.81 17.97
N ASN A 120 11.17 -11.34 18.74
CA ASN A 120 10.91 -10.37 19.80
C ASN A 120 10.93 -8.97 19.21
N ALA A 121 10.11 -8.06 19.71
CA ALA A 121 10.00 -6.73 19.14
C ALA A 121 9.95 -5.61 20.18
N ILE A 122 10.52 -4.47 19.80
CA ILE A 122 10.42 -3.21 20.54
C ILE A 122 9.67 -2.23 19.64
N GLY A 123 8.57 -1.68 20.14
CA GLY A 123 7.82 -0.63 19.47
C GLY A 123 7.95 0.69 20.21
N ILE A 124 8.41 1.71 19.51
CA ILE A 124 8.47 3.08 19.99
C ILE A 124 7.52 3.93 19.16
N ASP A 125 6.74 4.77 19.81
CA ASP A 125 5.99 5.83 19.12
C ASP A 125 5.81 7.01 20.07
N LEU A 126 5.83 8.22 19.52
CA LEU A 126 5.62 9.43 20.31
C LEU A 126 4.16 9.56 20.77
N SER A 127 3.21 8.97 20.03
CA SER A 127 1.78 9.06 20.31
C SER A 127 1.32 8.00 21.34
N PRO A 128 0.71 8.43 22.46
CA PRO A 128 0.05 7.52 23.40
C PRO A 128 -1.07 6.72 22.76
N SER A 129 -1.79 7.30 21.79
CA SER A 129 -2.86 6.60 21.06
C SER A 129 -2.30 5.46 20.19
N ALA A 130 -1.17 5.69 19.52
CA ALA A 130 -0.52 4.69 18.69
C ALA A 130 -0.08 3.48 19.53
N THR A 131 0.71 3.74 20.58
CA THR A 131 1.19 2.71 21.51
C THR A 131 0.03 2.00 22.24
N PHE A 132 -1.03 2.71 22.64
CA PHE A 132 -2.24 2.11 23.20
C PHE A 132 -2.94 1.15 22.23
N ILE A 133 -3.15 1.56 20.98
CA ILE A 133 -3.77 0.73 19.95
C ILE A 133 -2.88 -0.49 19.67
N SER A 134 -1.57 -0.30 19.61
CA SER A 134 -0.59 -1.38 19.45
C SER A 134 -0.66 -2.40 20.60
N ALA A 135 -0.66 -1.94 21.84
CA ALA A 135 -0.84 -2.77 23.03
C ALA A 135 -2.19 -3.50 22.99
N GLY A 136 -3.22 -2.80 22.51
CA GLY A 136 -4.54 -3.36 22.23
C GLY A 136 -4.49 -4.52 21.25
N TYR A 137 -3.77 -4.42 20.13
CA TYR A 137 -3.57 -5.53 19.19
C TYR A 137 -2.83 -6.72 19.81
N LEU A 138 -1.75 -6.44 20.53
CA LEU A 138 -0.83 -7.43 21.10
C LEU A 138 -1.30 -8.03 22.42
N SER A 139 -2.33 -7.45 23.06
CA SER A 139 -2.93 -8.00 24.27
C SER A 139 -3.49 -9.39 23.99
N ARG A 140 -3.02 -10.39 24.75
CA ARG A 140 -3.43 -11.79 24.63
C ARG A 140 -4.33 -12.12 25.79
N VAL A 141 -5.62 -12.24 25.52
CA VAL A 141 -6.66 -12.56 26.50
C VAL A 141 -7.62 -13.59 25.94
N ASP A 142 -8.28 -14.33 26.83
CA ASP A 142 -9.33 -15.28 26.46
C ASP A 142 -10.55 -14.52 25.89
N GLY A 143 -10.88 -14.77 24.62
CA GLY A 143 -11.99 -14.12 23.94
C GLY A 143 -13.33 -14.37 24.64
N SER A 144 -13.52 -15.52 25.28
CA SER A 144 -14.74 -15.86 26.01
C SER A 144 -14.90 -15.03 27.29
N GLN A 145 -13.81 -14.78 28.01
CA GLN A 145 -13.81 -13.92 29.20
C GLN A 145 -14.07 -12.46 28.82
N LEU A 146 -13.41 -11.98 27.76
CA LEU A 146 -13.61 -10.64 27.23
C LEU A 146 -15.09 -10.43 26.83
N LEU A 147 -15.67 -11.38 26.10
CA LEU A 147 -17.07 -11.34 25.67
C LEU A 147 -18.03 -11.37 26.88
N SER A 148 -17.75 -12.20 27.88
CA SER A 148 -18.59 -12.31 29.09
C SER A 148 -18.66 -10.98 29.86
N ILE A 149 -17.51 -10.38 30.17
CA ILE A 149 -17.45 -9.11 30.91
C ILE A 149 -18.03 -7.97 30.08
N GLY A 150 -17.66 -7.86 28.80
CA GLY A 150 -18.20 -6.82 27.93
C GLY A 150 -19.73 -6.92 27.73
N THR A 151 -20.30 -8.13 27.74
CA THR A 151 -21.76 -8.33 27.69
C THR A 151 -22.43 -7.79 28.96
N LYS A 152 -21.88 -8.08 30.15
CA LYS A 152 -22.39 -7.55 31.43
C LYS A 152 -22.35 -6.01 31.47
N ILE A 153 -21.28 -5.41 30.95
CA ILE A 153 -21.17 -3.95 30.81
C ILE A 153 -22.32 -3.42 29.95
N CYS A 154 -22.54 -4.01 28.77
CA CYS A 154 -23.61 -3.59 27.87
C CYS A 154 -25.02 -3.77 28.46
N GLU A 155 -25.25 -4.83 29.23
CA GLU A 155 -26.52 -5.03 29.94
C GLU A 155 -26.75 -4.00 31.06
N SER A 156 -25.68 -3.56 31.75
CA SER A 156 -25.77 -2.48 32.72
C SER A 156 -26.07 -1.15 32.04
N VAL A 157 -25.30 -0.78 31.01
CA VAL A 157 -25.45 0.50 30.32
C VAL A 157 -26.79 0.58 29.58
N ARG A 158 -27.30 -0.54 29.02
CA ARG A 158 -28.63 -0.57 28.40
C ARG A 158 -29.75 -0.21 29.39
N ARG A 159 -29.61 -0.57 30.67
CA ARG A 159 -30.57 -0.19 31.72
C ARG A 159 -30.44 1.28 32.13
N GLU A 160 -29.24 1.83 32.10
CA GLU A 160 -28.95 3.22 32.49
C GLU A 160 -29.32 4.24 31.39
N CYS A 161 -29.21 3.86 30.12
CA CYS A 161 -29.39 4.75 28.97
C CYS A 161 -30.44 4.25 27.95
N SER A 162 -31.48 3.56 28.43
CA SER A 162 -32.49 2.90 27.55
C SER A 162 -33.26 3.86 26.65
N ASP A 163 -33.38 5.13 27.06
CA ASP A 163 -34.10 6.19 26.37
C ASP A 163 -33.31 6.78 25.19
N ALA A 164 -31.97 6.83 25.28
CA ALA A 164 -31.09 7.54 24.34
C ALA A 164 -31.26 7.11 22.88
N TYR A 165 -31.41 5.80 22.64
CA TYR A 165 -31.59 5.20 21.31
C TYR A 165 -32.87 4.36 21.26
N SER A 166 -34.01 4.92 21.66
CA SER A 166 -35.30 4.27 21.55
C SER A 166 -36.39 5.15 20.92
N ILE A 167 -37.36 4.50 20.28
CA ILE A 167 -38.61 5.11 19.82
C ILE A 167 -39.76 4.26 20.37
N HIS A 168 -40.68 4.86 21.13
CA HIS A 168 -41.79 4.14 21.78
C HIS A 168 -41.31 2.90 22.56
N ASN A 169 -40.24 3.05 23.34
CA ASN A 169 -39.60 1.98 24.12
C ASN A 169 -39.01 0.82 23.29
N ARG A 170 -38.82 1.00 21.98
CA ARG A 170 -38.12 0.04 21.12
C ARG A 170 -36.74 0.58 20.74
N GLU A 171 -35.70 -0.22 21.00
CA GLU A 171 -34.31 0.12 20.66
C GLU A 171 -34.14 0.27 19.14
N VAL A 172 -33.48 1.34 18.71
CA VAL A 172 -33.08 1.55 17.31
C VAL A 172 -31.59 1.29 17.14
N LYS A 173 -31.19 0.85 15.95
CA LYS A 173 -29.76 0.67 15.61
C LYS A 173 -29.06 2.00 15.36
N ALA A 174 -29.76 2.96 14.77
CA ALA A 174 -29.26 4.30 14.49
C ALA A 174 -30.40 5.26 14.15
N PHE A 175 -30.14 6.55 14.30
CA PHE A 175 -30.93 7.62 13.68
C PHE A 175 -30.24 8.12 12.42
N ILE A 176 -31.01 8.46 11.39
CA ILE A 176 -30.53 9.20 10.23
C ILE A 176 -30.81 10.68 10.47
N ILE A 177 -29.74 11.47 10.52
CA ILE A 177 -29.81 12.91 10.76
C ILE A 177 -29.44 13.63 9.47
N SER A 178 -30.27 14.61 9.09
CA SER A 178 -30.04 15.47 7.93
C SER A 178 -29.94 16.92 8.34
N ASP A 179 -29.01 17.64 7.72
CA ASP A 179 -29.05 19.09 7.66
C ASP A 179 -30.39 19.56 7.08
N THR A 180 -30.88 20.67 7.62
CA THR A 180 -32.07 21.39 7.17
C THR A 180 -31.65 22.76 6.68
N LEU A 181 -32.03 23.07 5.45
CA LEU A 181 -31.67 24.28 4.72
C LEU A 181 -32.93 25.12 4.44
N ARG A 182 -32.77 26.43 4.31
CA ARG A 182 -33.83 27.33 3.82
C ARG A 182 -33.66 27.55 2.33
N CYS A 183 -34.73 27.33 1.57
CA CYS A 183 -34.77 27.76 0.18
C CYS A 183 -34.70 29.29 0.10
N PRO A 184 -33.72 29.92 -0.58
CA PRO A 184 -33.67 31.38 -0.70
C PRO A 184 -34.86 31.94 -1.47
N ARG A 185 -35.50 31.13 -2.31
CA ARG A 185 -36.61 31.54 -3.17
C ARG A 185 -37.97 31.43 -2.51
N CYS A 186 -38.31 30.25 -2.00
CA CYS A 186 -39.65 29.98 -1.44
C CYS A 186 -39.67 29.90 0.08
N LEU A 187 -38.52 30.07 0.74
CA LEU A 187 -38.34 30.06 2.20
C LEU A 187 -38.70 28.74 2.89
N THR A 188 -39.17 27.73 2.15
CA THR A 188 -39.47 26.39 2.67
C THR A 188 -38.21 25.73 3.24
N GLU A 189 -38.37 25.05 4.37
CA GLU A 189 -37.34 24.21 4.97
C GLU A 189 -37.16 22.91 4.18
N ILE A 190 -35.93 22.61 3.80
CA ILE A 190 -35.57 21.45 2.99
C ILE A 190 -34.59 20.60 3.77
N SER A 191 -34.91 19.33 3.94
CA SER A 191 -33.95 18.35 4.44
C SER A 191 -33.09 17.84 3.29
N VAL A 192 -31.77 17.89 3.47
CA VAL A 192 -30.78 17.41 2.47
C VAL A 192 -31.01 15.94 2.10
N TYR A 193 -31.52 15.12 3.02
CA TYR A 193 -31.85 13.72 2.78
C TYR A 193 -32.83 13.50 1.63
N TYR A 194 -33.75 14.43 1.39
CA TYR A 194 -34.76 14.31 0.33
C TYR A 194 -34.33 14.97 -0.99
N LEU A 195 -33.11 15.52 -1.08
CA LEU A 195 -32.56 16.06 -2.31
C LEU A 195 -32.06 14.92 -3.20
N LYS A 196 -32.86 14.53 -4.19
CA LYS A 196 -32.43 13.56 -5.21
C LYS A 196 -31.49 14.24 -6.20
N SER A 197 -30.49 13.49 -6.68
CA SER A 197 -29.64 13.88 -7.80
C SER A 197 -30.29 13.43 -9.10
N ASP A 198 -30.94 14.34 -9.80
CA ASP A 198 -31.27 14.15 -11.22
C ASP A 198 -30.14 14.79 -12.05
N ASP A 199 -29.99 14.39 -13.32
CA ASP A 199 -28.86 14.76 -14.20
C ASP A 199 -28.64 16.28 -14.37
N ASP A 200 -29.61 17.12 -14.00
CA ASP A 200 -29.56 18.59 -14.03
C ASP A 200 -29.23 19.29 -12.68
N GLY A 201 -28.98 18.53 -11.61
CA GLY A 201 -28.60 19.02 -10.28
C GLY A 201 -29.71 18.97 -9.21
N GLN A 202 -29.35 19.20 -7.94
CA GLN A 202 -30.28 19.18 -6.81
C GLN A 202 -31.15 20.46 -6.81
N TYR A 203 -32.44 20.35 -7.09
CA TYR A 203 -33.39 21.47 -7.00
C TYR A 203 -34.24 21.40 -5.74
N CYS A 204 -34.76 22.55 -5.30
CA CYS A 204 -35.70 22.63 -4.19
C CYS A 204 -36.93 21.75 -4.48
N PRO A 205 -37.29 20.80 -3.61
CA PRO A 205 -38.42 19.90 -3.87
C PRO A 205 -39.78 20.63 -3.87
N HIS A 206 -39.84 21.82 -3.28
CA HIS A 206 -41.06 22.62 -3.18
C HIS A 206 -41.26 23.54 -4.41
N CYS A 207 -40.33 24.46 -4.67
CA CYS A 207 -40.49 25.39 -5.80
C CYS A 207 -39.99 24.84 -7.13
N LYS A 208 -39.15 23.79 -7.12
CA LYS A 208 -38.49 23.16 -8.28
C LYS A 208 -37.68 24.09 -9.18
N GLN A 209 -37.47 25.32 -8.77
CA GLN A 209 -36.82 26.35 -9.60
C GLN A 209 -35.52 26.88 -8.99
N GLU A 210 -35.34 26.70 -7.68
CA GLU A 210 -34.09 27.06 -7.01
C GLU A 210 -33.17 25.86 -6.96
N ARG A 211 -31.92 26.03 -7.39
CA ARG A 211 -30.90 24.99 -7.28
C ARG A 211 -30.32 24.99 -5.89
N ILE A 212 -30.47 23.90 -5.15
CA ILE A 212 -29.98 23.74 -3.79
C ILE A 212 -28.60 23.09 -3.85
N SER A 213 -27.60 23.75 -3.27
CA SER A 213 -26.26 23.21 -3.15
C SER A 213 -25.79 23.33 -1.72
N VAL A 214 -25.40 22.22 -1.11
CA VAL A 214 -24.86 22.23 0.25
C VAL A 214 -23.41 22.73 0.30
N SER A 215 -22.74 22.80 -0.86
CA SER A 215 -21.34 23.23 -1.00
C SER A 215 -21.20 24.70 -1.44
N LYS A 216 -22.18 25.25 -2.17
CA LYS A 216 -22.23 26.67 -2.53
C LYS A 216 -23.10 27.39 -1.49
N ARG A 217 -22.65 28.51 -0.93
CA ARG A 217 -23.34 29.26 0.15
C ARG A 217 -24.64 29.96 -0.31
N ASN A 218 -25.42 29.37 -1.20
CA ASN A 218 -26.65 29.96 -1.73
C ASN A 218 -27.90 29.61 -0.90
N VAL A 219 -27.73 28.95 0.24
CA VAL A 219 -28.82 28.44 1.10
C VAL A 219 -28.47 28.66 2.57
N ASP A 220 -29.45 29.09 3.37
CA ASP A 220 -29.26 29.27 4.81
C ASP A 220 -29.36 27.92 5.52
N TRP A 221 -28.39 27.59 6.38
CA TRP A 221 -28.51 26.43 7.26
C TRP A 221 -29.39 26.79 8.47
N ILE A 222 -30.46 26.03 8.70
CA ILE A 222 -31.45 26.29 9.76
C ILE A 222 -31.18 25.39 10.97
N GLY A 223 -30.65 24.18 10.75
CA GLY A 223 -30.43 23.21 11.80
C GLY A 223 -30.40 21.79 11.27
N GLU A 224 -30.70 20.82 12.14
CA GLU A 224 -30.67 19.40 11.84
C GLU A 224 -32.01 18.74 12.19
N LYS A 225 -32.41 17.70 11.45
CA LYS A 225 -33.63 16.90 11.70
C LYS A 225 -33.36 15.40 11.62
N ILE A 226 -34.03 14.61 12.48
CA ILE A 226 -34.10 13.15 12.31
C ILE A 226 -35.09 12.92 11.17
N VAL A 227 -34.65 12.16 10.17
CA VAL A 227 -35.43 11.92 8.93
C VAL A 227 -35.75 10.46 8.71
N ASP A 228 -35.03 9.55 9.38
CA ASP A 228 -35.22 8.11 9.29
C ASP A 228 -34.56 7.39 10.48
N VAL A 229 -34.82 6.09 10.63
CA VAL A 229 -34.19 5.20 11.61
C VAL A 229 -33.76 3.87 11.00
N VAL A 230 -32.72 3.27 11.57
CA VAL A 230 -32.25 1.95 11.17
C VAL A 230 -32.66 0.90 12.19
N GLY A 231 -33.20 -0.22 11.71
CA GLY A 231 -33.54 -1.38 12.53
C GLY A 231 -34.98 -1.44 13.04
N LEU A 232 -35.80 -0.42 12.74
CA LEU A 232 -37.25 -0.42 12.98
C LEU A 232 -37.95 0.19 11.75
N SER A 233 -39.09 -0.37 11.37
CA SER A 233 -40.00 0.32 10.46
C SER A 233 -40.85 1.31 11.27
N TYR A 234 -40.71 2.60 11.00
CA TYR A 234 -41.43 3.66 11.68
C TYR A 234 -41.92 4.69 10.66
N THR A 235 -43.24 4.94 10.66
CA THR A 235 -43.92 5.85 9.71
C THR A 235 -44.55 7.07 10.40
N GLY A 236 -44.33 7.23 11.71
CA GLY A 236 -44.84 8.37 12.48
C GLY A 236 -43.91 9.59 12.44
N GLN A 237 -44.25 10.62 13.21
CA GLN A 237 -43.39 11.80 13.37
C GLN A 237 -42.14 11.45 14.20
N PHE A 238 -40.96 11.69 13.64
CA PHE A 238 -39.72 11.49 14.37
C PHE A 238 -39.59 12.47 15.55
N PRO A 239 -38.98 12.03 16.67
CA PRO A 239 -38.66 12.92 17.77
C PRO A 239 -37.72 14.04 17.32
N SER A 240 -37.66 15.13 18.10
CA SER A 240 -36.72 16.21 17.82
C SER A 240 -35.26 15.69 17.86
N VAL A 241 -34.37 16.30 17.05
CA VAL A 241 -32.93 15.95 17.09
C VAL A 241 -32.33 16.19 18.45
N VAL A 242 -32.88 17.16 19.18
CA VAL A 242 -32.38 17.67 20.43
C VAL A 242 -32.80 16.73 21.57
N TYR A 243 -32.11 15.59 21.67
CA TYR A 243 -32.02 14.87 22.94
C TYR A 243 -31.10 15.71 23.84
N ARG A 244 -31.67 16.40 24.82
CA ARG A 244 -30.87 17.16 25.80
C ARG A 244 -30.66 16.31 27.02
N ASN A 245 -29.42 16.16 27.41
CA ASN A 245 -29.07 15.58 28.70
C ASN A 245 -28.04 16.50 29.36
N ALA A 246 -28.37 17.04 30.54
CA ALA A 246 -27.50 17.97 31.25
C ALA A 246 -26.12 17.36 31.57
N GLU A 247 -26.06 16.03 31.72
CA GLU A 247 -24.81 15.32 31.96
C GLU A 247 -23.92 15.28 30.71
N ALA A 248 -24.50 15.24 29.51
CA ALA A 248 -23.74 15.29 28.26
C ALA A 248 -22.92 16.58 28.17
N GLU A 249 -23.50 17.72 28.52
CA GLU A 249 -22.80 19.01 28.48
C GLU A 249 -21.69 19.09 29.54
N LYS A 250 -21.90 18.53 30.73
CA LYS A 250 -20.84 18.43 31.73
C LYS A 250 -19.67 17.58 31.23
N ILE A 251 -19.93 16.44 30.59
CA ILE A 251 -18.88 15.58 30.03
C ILE A 251 -18.14 16.30 28.89
N ARG A 252 -18.86 17.05 28.03
CA ARG A 252 -18.26 17.86 26.95
C ARG A 252 -17.32 18.94 27.48
N THR A 253 -17.71 19.63 28.55
CA THR A 253 -16.96 20.77 29.11
C THR A 253 -15.87 20.36 30.09
N SER A 254 -15.90 19.12 30.58
CA SER A 254 -14.85 18.51 31.39
C SER A 254 -13.99 17.54 30.57
N THR A 255 -14.36 16.26 30.52
CA THR A 255 -13.56 15.17 29.96
C THR A 255 -13.25 15.35 28.48
N LEU A 256 -14.22 15.82 27.69
CA LEU A 256 -14.08 15.94 26.24
C LEU A 256 -13.82 17.37 25.76
N ASN A 257 -13.45 18.27 26.67
CA ASN A 257 -13.12 19.66 26.35
C ASN A 257 -11.68 19.76 25.82
N VAL A 258 -11.45 19.00 24.76
CA VAL A 258 -10.14 18.77 24.17
C VAL A 258 -10.15 19.46 22.81
N PRO A 259 -9.41 20.58 22.64
CA PRO A 259 -9.40 21.34 21.38
C PRO A 259 -8.95 20.48 20.20
N ILE A 260 -9.71 20.52 19.11
CA ILE A 260 -9.28 19.97 17.81
C ILE A 260 -8.19 20.89 17.25
N PRO A 261 -7.02 20.38 16.83
CA PRO A 261 -5.96 21.25 16.29
C PRO A 261 -6.40 22.03 15.05
N GLU A 262 -5.86 23.24 14.89
CA GLU A 262 -6.25 24.16 13.82
C GLU A 262 -5.99 23.58 12.42
N SER A 263 -4.94 22.77 12.27
CA SER A 263 -4.62 22.04 11.04
C SER A 263 -5.79 21.19 10.52
N ILE A 264 -6.63 20.68 11.42
CA ILE A 264 -7.84 19.91 11.09
C ILE A 264 -9.08 20.81 11.03
N GLN A 265 -9.22 21.79 11.93
CA GLN A 265 -10.43 22.62 11.99
C GLN A 265 -10.70 23.37 10.68
N ARG A 266 -9.64 23.78 9.98
CA ARG A 266 -9.72 24.46 8.67
C ARG A 266 -10.17 23.52 7.53
N MET A 267 -10.19 22.21 7.77
CA MET A 267 -10.60 21.21 6.78
C MET A 267 -12.10 20.89 6.90
N GLY A 268 -12.78 20.85 5.75
CA GLY A 268 -14.16 20.39 5.66
C GLY A 268 -15.18 21.32 6.33
N ARG A 269 -16.11 20.74 7.09
CA ARG A 269 -17.29 21.44 7.65
C ARG A 269 -17.18 21.76 9.14
N LEU A 270 -16.05 21.45 9.79
CA LEU A 270 -15.90 21.66 11.24
C LEU A 270 -16.06 23.13 11.63
N ALA A 271 -15.32 24.03 10.96
CA ALA A 271 -15.43 25.46 11.18
C ALA A 271 -16.85 26.00 10.92
N THR A 272 -17.49 25.57 9.82
CA THR A 272 -18.87 25.98 9.49
C THR A 272 -19.90 25.52 10.53
N LEU A 273 -19.68 24.37 11.16
CA LEU A 273 -20.54 23.83 12.21
C LEU A 273 -20.15 24.29 13.62
N GLY A 274 -19.11 25.12 13.77
CA GLY A 274 -18.61 25.57 15.07
C GLY A 274 -18.03 24.44 15.93
N ILE A 275 -17.55 23.35 15.32
CA ILE A 275 -16.94 22.23 16.02
C ILE A 275 -15.45 22.54 16.25
N SER A 276 -15.09 22.86 17.48
CA SER A 276 -13.74 23.21 17.93
C SER A 276 -13.16 22.24 18.97
N THR A 277 -13.98 21.37 19.56
CA THR A 277 -13.56 20.39 20.58
C THR A 277 -13.97 18.96 20.21
N ALA A 278 -13.23 17.97 20.73
CA ALA A 278 -13.52 16.55 20.51
C ALA A 278 -14.95 16.17 20.93
N GLY A 279 -15.42 16.72 22.07
CA GLY A 279 -16.78 16.48 22.54
C GLY A 279 -17.85 16.82 21.50
N GLN A 280 -17.72 17.95 20.81
CA GLN A 280 -18.67 18.45 19.80
C GLN A 280 -18.82 17.52 18.57
N LEU A 281 -17.89 16.59 18.34
CA LEU A 281 -18.00 15.55 17.31
C LEU A 281 -19.05 14.49 17.62
N TYR A 282 -19.60 14.45 18.83
CA TYR A 282 -20.59 13.47 19.28
C TYR A 282 -21.96 14.12 19.48
N SER A 283 -23.06 13.37 19.31
CA SER A 283 -24.38 13.81 19.77
C SER A 283 -24.50 13.61 21.28
N ASP A 284 -25.45 14.27 21.94
CA ASP A 284 -25.66 14.11 23.39
C ASP A 284 -25.96 12.65 23.73
N ARG A 285 -26.72 11.95 22.88
CA ARG A 285 -26.99 10.51 22.99
C ARG A 285 -25.70 9.69 22.98
N SER A 286 -24.82 9.95 22.02
CA SER A 286 -23.55 9.22 21.93
C SER A 286 -22.67 9.51 23.15
N VAL A 287 -22.58 10.76 23.60
CA VAL A 287 -21.74 11.15 24.75
C VAL A 287 -22.16 10.39 26.02
N ILE A 288 -23.45 10.36 26.35
CA ILE A 288 -23.90 9.69 27.58
C ILE A 288 -23.66 8.18 27.54
N VAL A 289 -23.93 7.53 26.40
CA VAL A 289 -23.77 6.08 26.26
C VAL A 289 -22.29 5.70 26.25
N LEU A 290 -21.46 6.43 25.50
CA LEU A 290 -20.02 6.19 25.45
C LEU A 290 -19.36 6.42 26.82
N ASN A 291 -19.74 7.49 27.53
CA ASN A 291 -19.23 7.73 28.88
C ASN A 291 -19.65 6.62 29.85
N ALA A 292 -20.91 6.18 29.81
CA ALA A 292 -21.38 5.08 30.65
C ALA A 292 -20.59 3.79 30.37
N ILE A 293 -20.37 3.42 29.10
CA ILE A 293 -19.51 2.28 28.73
C ILE A 293 -18.10 2.47 29.31
N ARG A 294 -17.48 3.63 29.08
CA ARG A 294 -16.13 3.94 29.54
C ARG A 294 -16.00 3.80 31.05
N GLN A 295 -16.91 4.36 31.84
CA GLN A 295 -16.85 4.29 33.30
C GLN A 295 -16.91 2.84 33.79
N LYS A 296 -17.83 2.02 33.27
CA LYS A 296 -17.91 0.60 33.62
C LYS A 296 -16.63 -0.18 33.27
N ILE A 297 -15.97 0.18 32.17
CA ILE A 297 -14.66 -0.40 31.80
C ILE A 297 -13.58 0.05 32.79
N LEU A 298 -13.54 1.32 33.17
CA LEU A 298 -12.56 1.85 34.13
C LEU A 298 -12.75 1.25 35.54
N ASP A 299 -13.99 0.96 35.92
CA ASP A 299 -14.34 0.26 37.16
C ASP A 299 -13.96 -1.23 37.15
N THR A 300 -13.68 -1.81 35.97
CA THR A 300 -13.23 -3.20 35.87
C THR A 300 -11.77 -3.32 36.35
N SER A 301 -11.48 -4.26 37.23
CA SER A 301 -10.12 -4.57 37.69
C SER A 301 -9.45 -5.66 36.84
N GLY A 302 -8.11 -5.61 36.74
CA GLY A 302 -7.29 -6.67 36.14
C GLY A 302 -7.05 -6.53 34.62
N ASP A 303 -6.54 -7.61 34.03
CA ASP A 303 -5.96 -7.64 32.68
C ASP A 303 -6.94 -7.39 31.53
N LEU A 304 -8.26 -7.37 31.81
CA LEU A 304 -9.30 -7.12 30.82
C LEU A 304 -9.55 -5.63 30.54
N LYS A 305 -9.06 -4.72 31.39
CA LYS A 305 -9.28 -3.27 31.22
C LYS A 305 -8.75 -2.77 29.88
N LEU A 306 -7.50 -3.10 29.54
CA LEU A 306 -6.87 -2.67 28.28
C LEU A 306 -7.60 -3.22 27.04
N PRO A 307 -7.87 -4.54 26.92
CA PRO A 307 -8.68 -5.08 25.82
C PRO A 307 -10.09 -4.46 25.70
N LEU A 308 -10.77 -4.19 26.82
CA LEU A 308 -12.09 -3.55 26.80
C LEU A 308 -12.02 -2.10 26.33
N LEU A 309 -11.01 -1.34 26.78
CA LEU A 309 -10.75 0.02 26.27
C LEU A 309 -10.37 0.00 24.78
N PHE A 310 -9.68 -1.04 24.31
CA PHE A 310 -9.37 -1.21 22.89
C PHE A 310 -10.63 -1.50 22.04
N VAL A 311 -11.57 -2.29 22.55
CA VAL A 311 -12.90 -2.46 21.93
C VAL A 311 -13.62 -1.11 21.90
N PHE A 312 -13.62 -0.37 23.01
CA PHE A 312 -14.23 0.95 23.12
C PHE A 312 -13.62 1.96 22.14
N SER A 313 -12.29 2.06 22.04
CA SER A 313 -11.61 2.98 21.13
C SER A 313 -11.90 2.67 19.66
N SER A 314 -12.12 1.40 19.31
CA SER A 314 -12.40 0.95 17.95
C SER A 314 -13.74 1.46 17.40
N ILE A 315 -14.70 1.82 18.27
CA ILE A 315 -16.02 2.30 17.85
C ILE A 315 -16.14 3.82 17.84
N LEU A 316 -15.18 4.56 18.40
CA LEU A 316 -15.31 6.01 18.64
C LEU A 316 -15.55 6.83 17.37
N LEU A 317 -14.88 6.48 16.27
CA LEU A 317 -15.11 7.15 14.99
C LEU A 317 -16.51 6.83 14.43
N ASN A 318 -16.98 5.60 14.62
CA ASN A 318 -18.28 5.14 14.11
C ASN A 318 -19.48 5.63 14.92
N ALA A 319 -19.26 5.96 16.19
CA ALA A 319 -20.23 6.58 17.09
C ALA A 319 -20.26 8.11 16.98
N SER A 320 -19.40 8.71 16.15
CA SER A 320 -19.33 10.17 15.97
C SER A 320 -20.25 10.68 14.87
N LYS A 321 -20.42 12.01 14.80
CA LYS A 321 -21.12 12.72 13.71
C LYS A 321 -20.46 12.54 12.34
N MET A 322 -19.26 11.95 12.27
CA MET A 322 -18.50 11.73 11.03
C MET A 322 -18.99 10.52 10.22
N TYR A 323 -19.82 9.66 10.80
CA TYR A 323 -20.28 8.45 10.11
C TYR A 323 -21.31 8.77 9.02
N ARG A 324 -21.07 8.32 7.80
CA ARG A 324 -21.89 8.63 6.62
C ARG A 324 -23.03 7.62 6.44
N VAL A 325 -24.07 8.06 5.75
CA VAL A 325 -25.10 7.17 5.22
C VAL A 325 -24.68 6.66 3.85
N ARG A 326 -24.90 5.37 3.56
CA ARG A 326 -24.78 4.79 2.22
C ARG A 326 -25.98 3.89 1.92
N GLU A 327 -26.50 3.97 0.70
CA GLU A 327 -27.49 3.02 0.20
C GLU A 327 -26.89 1.61 0.17
N GLY A 328 -27.62 0.63 0.72
CA GLY A 328 -27.14 -0.76 0.86
C GLY A 328 -26.40 -1.09 2.17
N GLY A 329 -26.19 -0.10 3.06
CA GLY A 329 -25.51 -0.30 4.35
C GLY A 329 -24.00 0.02 4.32
N GLY A 330 -23.39 0.11 5.51
CA GLY A 330 -22.06 0.68 5.68
C GLY A 330 -22.04 2.22 5.62
N GLY A 331 -20.85 2.82 5.54
CA GLY A 331 -20.70 4.28 5.47
C GLY A 331 -19.62 4.90 6.36
N GLY A 332 -18.63 4.12 6.83
CA GLY A 332 -17.57 4.58 7.73
C GLY A 332 -16.98 5.97 7.41
N PRO A 333 -16.40 6.66 8.41
CA PRO A 333 -15.88 8.02 8.29
C PRO A 333 -15.06 8.24 7.00
N ALA A 334 -15.21 9.39 6.36
CA ALA A 334 -14.24 9.78 5.34
C ALA A 334 -13.00 10.28 6.07
N GLY A 335 -11.79 9.85 5.65
CA GLY A 335 -10.55 10.29 6.28
C GLY A 335 -10.53 11.82 6.47
N ASN A 336 -9.95 12.28 7.59
CA ASN A 336 -9.76 13.69 7.96
C ASN A 336 -10.99 14.43 8.54
N TYR A 337 -11.57 13.90 9.62
CA TYR A 337 -12.62 14.54 10.44
C TYR A 337 -13.84 15.09 9.67
N PHE A 338 -14.16 14.45 8.56
CA PHE A 338 -15.25 14.91 7.70
C PHE A 338 -16.62 14.67 8.34
N VAL A 339 -17.42 15.72 8.48
CA VAL A 339 -18.80 15.67 8.98
C VAL A 339 -19.80 15.81 7.81
N PRO A 340 -20.49 14.73 7.40
CA PRO A 340 -21.43 14.76 6.28
C PRO A 340 -22.74 15.48 6.63
N SER A 341 -23.41 16.04 5.61
CA SER A 341 -24.72 16.69 5.75
C SER A 341 -25.87 15.74 5.99
N VAL A 342 -25.71 14.49 5.58
CA VAL A 342 -26.59 13.38 5.94
C VAL A 342 -25.73 12.34 6.62
N ARG A 343 -26.03 12.05 7.88
CA ARG A 343 -25.22 11.20 8.74
C ARG A 343 -26.04 10.15 9.45
N ARG A 344 -25.37 9.09 9.89
CA ARG A 344 -25.97 8.05 10.71
C ARG A 344 -25.42 8.16 12.13
N ASP A 345 -26.28 8.55 13.06
CA ASP A 345 -25.99 8.55 14.49
C ASP A 345 -26.24 7.14 15.04
N ASN A 346 -25.17 6.34 15.08
CA ASN A 346 -25.21 4.93 15.48
C ASN A 346 -25.34 4.76 16.98
N ASN A 347 -26.14 3.79 17.42
CA ASN A 347 -26.22 3.38 18.82
C ASN A 347 -24.87 2.78 19.30
N PRO A 348 -24.15 3.43 20.23
CA PRO A 348 -22.83 2.96 20.64
C PRO A 348 -22.83 1.60 21.33
N LEU A 349 -23.92 1.19 21.99
CA LEU A 349 -24.04 -0.13 22.62
C LEU A 349 -24.02 -1.26 21.57
N ILE A 350 -24.70 -1.05 20.45
CA ILE A 350 -24.74 -2.02 19.36
C ILE A 350 -23.37 -2.10 18.70
N LEU A 351 -22.75 -0.94 18.40
CA LEU A 351 -21.39 -0.89 17.87
C LEU A 351 -20.40 -1.60 18.78
N PHE A 352 -20.46 -1.35 20.10
CA PHE A 352 -19.58 -1.97 21.08
C PHE A 352 -19.77 -3.49 21.12
N MET A 353 -21.01 -3.98 21.17
CA MET A 353 -21.28 -5.42 21.19
C MET A 353 -20.86 -6.14 19.91
N GLU A 354 -21.05 -5.51 18.74
CA GLU A 354 -20.58 -6.06 17.47
C GLU A 354 -19.06 -6.13 17.44
N LYS A 355 -18.37 -5.03 17.81
CA LYS A 355 -16.90 -5.02 17.88
C LYS A 355 -16.31 -5.92 18.94
N LEU A 356 -16.98 -6.06 20.09
CA LEU A 356 -16.58 -6.99 21.15
C LEU A 356 -16.53 -8.42 20.64
N ARG A 357 -17.53 -8.87 19.87
CA ARG A 357 -17.56 -10.22 19.28
C ARG A 357 -16.46 -10.41 18.23
N GLU A 358 -16.26 -9.41 17.37
CA GLU A 358 -15.20 -9.43 16.35
C GLU A 358 -13.81 -9.53 16.99
N ILE A 359 -13.53 -8.66 17.97
CA ILE A 359 -12.25 -8.62 18.67
C ILE A 359 -12.04 -9.88 19.50
N ALA A 360 -13.04 -10.38 20.23
CA ALA A 360 -12.93 -11.64 20.96
C ALA A 360 -12.51 -12.81 20.06
N CYS A 361 -13.15 -12.95 18.89
CA CYS A 361 -12.79 -13.97 17.89
C CYS A 361 -11.36 -13.76 17.32
N ALA A 362 -10.95 -12.51 17.12
CA ALA A 362 -9.60 -12.18 16.70
C ALA A 362 -8.56 -12.51 17.78
N LYS A 363 -8.89 -12.34 19.08
CA LYS A 363 -8.01 -12.73 20.19
C LYS A 363 -7.79 -14.23 20.23
N ASP A 364 -8.83 -15.03 20.03
CA ASP A 364 -8.71 -16.49 19.98
C ASP A 364 -7.86 -16.96 18.80
N SER A 365 -7.75 -16.16 17.72
CA SER A 365 -6.94 -16.51 16.55
C SER A 365 -5.43 -16.53 16.84
N TRP A 366 -4.96 -15.91 17.92
CA TRP A 366 -3.56 -16.00 18.36
C TRP A 366 -3.16 -17.42 18.78
N SER A 367 -4.12 -18.30 19.12
CA SER A 367 -3.85 -19.70 19.52
C SER A 367 -3.26 -20.55 18.39
N ARG A 368 -3.31 -20.04 17.15
CA ARG A 368 -2.76 -20.68 15.95
C ARG A 368 -1.24 -20.57 15.86
N PHE A 369 -0.63 -19.66 16.60
CA PHE A 369 0.82 -19.43 16.57
C PHE A 369 1.50 -20.22 17.70
N HIS A 370 2.50 -21.03 17.37
CA HIS A 370 3.16 -21.93 18.32
C HIS A 370 4.31 -21.26 19.09
N ASP A 371 5.12 -20.46 18.37
CA ASP A 371 6.26 -19.72 18.91
C ASP A 371 5.94 -18.23 18.75
N ILE A 372 5.37 -17.62 19.78
CA ILE A 372 5.04 -16.20 19.77
C ILE A 372 6.15 -15.44 20.51
N GLY A 373 6.74 -14.46 19.85
CA GLY A 373 7.78 -13.63 20.46
C GLY A 373 7.22 -12.58 21.39
N ASP A 374 8.05 -12.10 22.30
CA ASP A 374 7.69 -11.07 23.26
C ASP A 374 7.78 -9.68 22.64
N VAL A 375 6.92 -8.77 23.10
CA VAL A 375 6.89 -7.40 22.60
C VAL A 375 6.83 -6.43 23.75
N ILE A 376 7.68 -5.42 23.70
CA ILE A 376 7.63 -4.27 24.62
C ILE A 376 7.31 -3.00 23.84
N LEU A 377 6.49 -2.15 24.44
CA LEU A 377 6.04 -0.87 23.90
C LEU A 377 6.46 0.27 24.83
N SER A 378 6.92 1.37 24.23
CA SER A 378 7.28 2.59 24.95
C SER A 378 6.75 3.82 24.23
N THR A 379 6.13 4.73 24.98
CA THR A 379 5.62 6.01 24.45
C THR A 379 6.70 7.08 24.63
N GLN A 380 7.49 7.29 23.59
CA GLN A 380 8.61 8.24 23.61
C GLN A 380 9.08 8.64 22.21
N SER A 381 9.99 9.60 22.14
CA SER A 381 10.62 10.02 20.88
C SER A 381 11.58 8.96 20.35
N ALA A 382 11.53 8.69 19.05
CA ALA A 382 12.52 7.88 18.35
C ALA A 382 13.93 8.50 18.35
N GLY A 383 14.04 9.81 18.58
CA GLY A 383 15.30 10.53 18.67
C GLY A 383 16.05 10.34 20.00
N ASP A 384 15.46 9.62 20.95
CA ASP A 384 16.10 9.22 22.21
C ASP A 384 15.78 7.74 22.50
N LEU A 385 16.74 6.86 22.20
CA LEU A 385 16.67 5.43 22.50
C LEU A 385 17.74 5.05 23.54
N SER A 386 18.08 5.97 24.44
CA SER A 386 19.17 5.81 25.43
C SER A 386 19.06 4.54 26.27
N ASP A 387 17.83 4.11 26.60
CA ASP A 387 17.55 2.87 27.35
C ASP A 387 17.74 1.57 26.53
N ILE A 388 18.04 1.71 25.23
CA ILE A 388 18.41 0.60 24.35
C ILE A 388 19.94 0.62 24.17
N PRO A 389 20.67 -0.40 24.66
CA PRO A 389 22.11 -0.50 24.49
C PRO A 389 22.55 -0.49 23.02
N SER A 390 23.71 0.09 22.74
CA SER A 390 24.30 0.10 21.39
C SER A 390 24.55 -1.33 20.87
N ASN A 391 24.41 -1.53 19.55
CA ASN A 391 24.64 -2.81 18.88
C ASN A 391 23.86 -3.98 19.53
N SER A 392 22.59 -3.78 19.84
CA SER A 392 21.71 -4.76 20.49
C SER A 392 20.59 -5.27 19.59
N ILE A 393 20.18 -4.49 18.59
CA ILE A 393 19.08 -4.80 17.68
C ILE A 393 19.56 -5.60 16.47
N ASP A 394 18.79 -6.62 16.07
CA ASP A 394 19.12 -7.52 14.97
C ASP A 394 18.57 -7.06 13.61
N TYR A 395 17.49 -6.29 13.61
CA TYR A 395 16.85 -5.76 12.41
C TYR A 395 15.89 -4.62 12.75
N VAL A 396 15.75 -3.67 11.83
CA VAL A 396 14.79 -2.56 11.95
C VAL A 396 13.85 -2.62 10.75
N PHE A 397 12.55 -2.61 10.99
CA PHE A 397 11.55 -2.39 9.95
C PHE A 397 10.65 -1.27 10.41
N THR A 398 10.50 -0.21 9.62
CA THR A 398 9.79 0.98 10.08
C THR A 398 9.18 1.78 8.95
N ASP A 399 8.12 2.52 9.30
CA ASP A 399 7.34 3.40 8.43
C ASP A 399 7.24 4.77 9.12
N PRO A 400 8.26 5.63 8.97
CA PRO A 400 8.29 6.92 9.64
C PRO A 400 7.26 7.90 9.06
N PRO A 401 6.96 8.99 9.78
CA PRO A 401 6.14 10.07 9.23
C PRO A 401 6.74 10.60 7.92
N TYR A 402 5.88 10.95 6.97
CA TYR A 402 6.29 11.56 5.70
C TYR A 402 6.57 13.05 5.89
N SER A 403 7.36 13.64 4.98
CA SER A 403 7.70 15.06 5.05
C SER A 403 6.50 15.99 4.84
N ASP A 404 5.40 15.43 4.31
CA ASP A 404 4.15 16.15 4.08
C ASP A 404 3.54 16.69 5.39
N LYS A 405 2.58 17.61 5.24
CA LYS A 405 1.92 18.25 6.39
C LYS A 405 0.74 17.43 6.91
N MET A 406 0.68 16.12 6.68
CA MET A 406 -0.42 15.30 7.20
C MET A 406 -0.35 15.28 8.73
N PRO A 407 -1.35 15.83 9.44
CA PRO A 407 -1.22 15.99 10.89
C PRO A 407 -1.75 14.74 11.59
N TYR A 408 -1.03 13.62 11.49
CA TYR A 408 -1.42 12.33 12.06
C TYR A 408 -1.71 12.42 13.55
N GLY A 409 -0.87 13.14 14.31
CA GLY A 409 -1.09 13.38 15.72
C GLY A 409 -2.38 14.16 15.98
N ALA A 410 -2.66 15.18 15.18
CA ALA A 410 -3.92 15.92 15.32
C ALA A 410 -5.15 15.02 15.12
N LEU A 411 -5.07 14.05 14.20
CA LEU A 411 -6.16 13.12 13.93
C LEU A 411 -6.43 12.18 15.12
N ASN A 412 -5.45 11.95 16.01
CA ASN A 412 -5.60 11.13 17.21
C ASN A 412 -6.45 11.78 18.31
N THR A 413 -6.81 13.07 18.18
CA THR A 413 -7.59 13.83 19.17
C THR A 413 -8.86 13.11 19.66
N VAL A 414 -9.57 12.39 18.79
CA VAL A 414 -10.76 11.60 19.15
C VAL A 414 -10.43 10.50 20.18
N TRP A 415 -9.34 9.77 19.98
CA TRP A 415 -8.94 8.73 20.92
C TRP A 415 -8.37 9.32 22.19
N GLU A 416 -7.49 10.32 22.08
CA GLU A 416 -6.84 10.96 23.22
C GLU A 416 -7.84 11.59 24.18
N ALA A 417 -8.87 12.26 23.65
CA ALA A 417 -9.92 12.87 24.48
C ALA A 417 -10.71 11.83 25.29
N TRP A 418 -11.07 10.70 24.66
CA TRP A 418 -11.83 9.66 25.33
C TRP A 418 -10.97 8.77 26.23
N LEU A 419 -9.70 8.56 25.91
CA LEU A 419 -8.79 7.76 26.73
C LEU A 419 -8.16 8.58 27.87
N GLY A 420 -8.15 9.91 27.75
CA GLY A 420 -7.60 10.82 28.74
C GLY A 420 -6.07 10.95 28.66
N PHE A 421 -5.51 10.82 27.46
CA PHE A 421 -4.06 10.93 27.25
C PHE A 421 -3.60 12.39 27.19
N ASP A 422 -2.38 12.62 27.68
CA ASP A 422 -1.69 13.90 27.49
C ASP A 422 -1.40 14.14 26.00
N ARG A 423 -1.41 15.42 25.61
CA ARG A 423 -1.20 15.85 24.22
C ARG A 423 -0.08 16.87 24.07
N SER A 424 0.72 17.09 25.11
CA SER A 424 1.88 18.00 25.04
C SER A 424 2.89 17.54 24.00
N TRP A 425 2.91 16.24 23.70
CA TRP A 425 3.73 15.59 22.68
C TRP A 425 3.46 16.10 21.25
N LEU A 426 2.26 16.64 20.95
CA LEU A 426 1.92 17.15 19.61
C LEU A 426 2.90 18.23 19.11
N MET A 427 3.51 18.99 20.02
CA MET A 427 4.49 20.02 19.66
C MET A 427 5.85 19.43 19.21
N GLN A 428 6.06 18.14 19.44
CA GLN A 428 7.28 17.40 19.14
C GLN A 428 7.11 16.46 17.92
N GLU A 429 5.97 16.52 17.24
CA GLU A 429 5.70 15.71 16.05
C GLU A 429 6.71 16.00 14.94
N VAL A 430 7.27 14.93 14.34
CA VAL A 430 8.30 14.99 13.29
C VAL A 430 7.63 15.15 11.93
N ILE A 431 7.13 16.35 11.64
CA ILE A 431 6.47 16.72 10.38
C ILE A 431 6.87 18.13 9.92
N GLY A 432 6.69 18.43 8.63
CA GLY A 432 6.98 19.75 8.05
C GLY A 432 8.42 20.21 8.35
N ASP A 433 8.57 21.43 8.87
CA ASP A 433 9.88 22.06 9.10
C ASP A 433 10.77 21.31 10.12
N ARG A 434 10.20 20.41 10.94
CA ARG A 434 10.96 19.59 11.90
C ARG A 434 11.33 18.21 11.37
N TRP A 435 10.80 17.84 10.20
CA TRP A 435 10.90 16.49 9.70
C TRP A 435 12.36 16.05 9.51
N GLU A 436 13.18 16.87 8.86
CA GLU A 436 14.59 16.57 8.60
C GLU A 436 15.38 16.35 9.90
N THR A 437 15.31 17.30 10.83
CA THR A 437 16.02 17.22 12.11
C THR A 437 15.56 16.05 12.98
N GLY A 438 14.25 15.77 13.01
CA GLY A 438 13.70 14.64 13.76
C GLY A 438 14.03 13.28 13.14
N MET A 439 13.96 13.17 11.80
CA MET A 439 14.36 11.98 11.06
C MET A 439 15.85 11.70 11.25
N TYR A 440 16.71 12.71 11.16
CA TYR A 440 18.14 12.57 11.42
C TYR A 440 18.43 12.09 12.85
N ALA A 441 17.81 12.70 13.86
CA ALA A 441 17.98 12.30 15.26
C ALA A 441 17.54 10.84 15.49
N ALA A 442 16.41 10.43 14.92
CA ALA A 442 15.92 9.06 15.00
C ALA A 442 16.87 8.08 14.28
N MET A 443 17.30 8.38 13.05
CA MET A 443 18.19 7.50 12.29
C MET A 443 19.56 7.36 12.96
N LYS A 444 20.06 8.41 13.60
CA LYS A 444 21.29 8.37 14.42
C LYS A 444 21.17 7.38 15.59
N GLU A 445 20.06 7.42 16.31
CA GLU A 445 19.81 6.46 17.39
C GLU A 445 19.61 5.04 16.86
N VAL A 446 18.88 4.88 15.75
CA VAL A 446 18.72 3.58 15.08
C VAL A 446 20.07 3.00 14.66
N PHE A 447 20.95 3.82 14.07
CA PHE A 447 22.32 3.40 13.72
C PHE A 447 23.10 2.96 14.96
N ARG A 448 23.01 3.69 16.07
CA ARG A 448 23.69 3.35 17.33
C ARG A 448 23.24 1.99 17.88
N VAL A 449 21.93 1.72 17.91
CA VAL A 449 21.37 0.50 18.51
C VAL A 449 21.44 -0.73 17.60
N LEU A 450 21.48 -0.53 16.27
CA LEU A 450 21.59 -1.63 15.30
C LEU A 450 22.96 -2.30 15.36
N LYS A 451 22.99 -3.63 15.31
CA LYS A 451 24.26 -4.40 15.25
C LYS A 451 24.99 -4.14 13.92
N PRO A 452 26.34 -4.12 13.91
CA PRO A 452 27.12 -4.06 12.67
C PRO A 452 26.73 -5.18 11.71
N GLY A 453 26.67 -4.88 10.41
CA GLY A 453 26.25 -5.82 9.36
C GLY A 453 24.75 -6.11 9.29
N CYS A 454 23.94 -5.57 10.21
CA CYS A 454 22.49 -5.77 10.20
C CYS A 454 21.78 -4.66 9.41
N TRP A 455 20.52 -4.93 9.07
CA TRP A 455 19.75 -4.16 8.10
C TRP A 455 18.64 -3.32 8.74
N ILE A 456 18.29 -2.25 8.05
CA ILE A 456 17.05 -1.49 8.22
C ILE A 456 16.29 -1.51 6.90
N SER A 457 14.99 -1.78 6.98
CA SER A 457 14.05 -1.60 5.87
C SER A 457 13.12 -0.45 6.17
N LEU A 458 13.27 0.61 5.39
CA LEU A 458 12.53 1.86 5.48
C LEU A 458 11.35 1.81 4.50
N CYS A 459 10.14 1.70 5.02
CA CYS A 459 8.91 1.86 4.26
C CYS A 459 8.65 3.37 4.13
N TYR A 460 8.87 3.94 2.94
CA TYR A 460 8.71 5.36 2.71
C TYR A 460 8.21 5.59 1.29
N HIS A 461 7.28 6.52 1.11
CA HIS A 461 6.93 6.99 -0.21
C HIS A 461 6.46 8.43 -0.11
N ASP A 462 7.18 9.33 -0.76
CA ASP A 462 6.81 10.74 -0.90
C ASP A 462 6.90 11.13 -2.38
N THR A 463 5.99 12.01 -2.79
CA THR A 463 5.96 12.58 -4.16
C THR A 463 6.45 14.03 -4.19
N SER A 464 6.79 14.58 -3.02
CA SER A 464 7.33 15.92 -2.87
C SER A 464 8.78 15.96 -3.34
N GLU A 465 9.09 16.94 -4.18
CA GLU A 465 10.42 17.13 -4.76
C GLU A 465 11.49 17.28 -3.67
N GLY A 466 12.68 16.68 -3.90
CA GLY A 466 13.84 16.79 -3.01
C GLY A 466 13.82 15.91 -1.76
N THR A 467 12.66 15.40 -1.33
CA THR A 467 12.53 14.61 -0.08
C THR A 467 13.34 13.31 -0.09
N TRP A 468 13.38 12.62 -1.22
CA TRP A 468 14.21 11.43 -1.39
C TRP A 468 15.71 11.70 -1.36
N GLY A 469 16.14 12.87 -1.86
CA GLY A 469 17.52 13.33 -1.73
C GLY A 469 17.87 13.51 -0.25
N LEU A 470 17.01 14.18 0.51
CA LEU A 470 17.18 14.35 1.96
C LEU A 470 17.23 13.01 2.71
N VAL A 471 16.39 12.03 2.36
CA VAL A 471 16.48 10.68 2.94
C VAL A 471 17.84 10.06 2.66
N GLN A 472 18.35 10.18 1.43
CA GLN A 472 19.65 9.65 1.05
C GLN A 472 20.78 10.32 1.85
N ASP A 473 20.74 11.65 1.96
CA ASP A 473 21.71 12.45 2.70
C ASP A 473 21.72 12.09 4.19
N ILE A 474 20.55 12.01 4.83
CA ILE A 474 20.42 11.64 6.24
C ILE A 474 21.06 10.27 6.50
N PHE A 475 20.73 9.26 5.69
CA PHE A 475 21.25 7.91 5.89
C PHE A 475 22.75 7.84 5.63
N ALA A 476 23.24 8.54 4.60
CA ALA A 476 24.67 8.61 4.30
C ALA A 476 25.45 9.32 5.41
N GLU A 477 24.96 10.47 5.91
CA GLU A 477 25.58 11.25 6.98
C GLU A 477 25.64 10.47 8.30
N VAL A 478 24.57 9.73 8.62
CA VAL A 478 24.53 8.84 9.80
C VAL A 478 25.51 7.66 9.66
N GLY A 479 25.84 7.26 8.42
CA GLY A 479 26.82 6.22 8.12
C GLY A 479 26.24 4.88 7.64
N PHE A 480 24.97 4.84 7.24
CA PHE A 480 24.37 3.66 6.61
C PHE A 480 24.87 3.47 5.18
N LEU A 481 24.88 2.21 4.72
CA LEU A 481 25.15 1.83 3.34
C LEU A 481 23.86 1.45 2.63
N THR A 482 23.61 2.01 1.46
CA THR A 482 22.46 1.64 0.62
C THR A 482 22.65 0.26 -0.02
N ASP A 483 21.57 -0.52 -0.11
CA ASP A 483 21.56 -1.81 -0.81
C ASP A 483 21.93 -1.65 -2.30
N GLN A 484 22.88 -2.45 -2.77
CA GLN A 484 23.32 -2.51 -4.17
C GLN A 484 22.72 -3.71 -4.93
N ALA A 485 21.87 -4.53 -4.28
CA ALA A 485 21.27 -5.69 -4.92
C ALA A 485 20.30 -5.31 -6.06
N ALA A 486 20.19 -6.18 -7.07
CA ALA A 486 19.54 -5.92 -8.35
C ALA A 486 18.00 -5.79 -8.31
N THR A 487 17.32 -6.04 -7.19
CA THR A 487 15.85 -6.08 -7.13
C THR A 487 15.28 -5.34 -5.93
N SER A 488 14.37 -4.38 -6.16
CA SER A 488 13.55 -3.75 -5.12
C SER A 488 12.40 -4.69 -4.80
N LEU A 489 12.05 -4.84 -3.52
CA LEU A 489 10.74 -5.38 -3.18
C LEU A 489 9.81 -4.20 -2.86
N HIS A 490 8.57 -4.31 -3.32
CA HIS A 490 7.52 -3.32 -3.08
C HIS A 490 6.46 -3.94 -2.18
N ILE A 491 5.90 -3.17 -1.25
CA ILE A 491 4.74 -3.61 -0.46
C ILE A 491 3.47 -3.12 -1.16
N ASP A 492 2.71 -4.06 -1.71
CA ASP A 492 1.38 -3.79 -2.26
C ASP A 492 0.39 -3.48 -1.13
N THR A 493 -0.24 -2.31 -1.17
CA THR A 493 -1.34 -1.98 -0.25
C THR A 493 -2.60 -2.75 -0.65
N SER A 494 -3.13 -3.55 0.29
CA SER A 494 -4.26 -4.46 0.05
C SER A 494 -5.62 -3.75 -0.12
N GLN A 495 -5.75 -2.47 0.27
CA GLN A 495 -6.96 -1.67 0.05
C GLN A 495 -6.63 -0.23 -0.36
N ARG A 496 -7.01 0.14 -1.59
CA ARG A 496 -6.88 1.52 -2.13
C ARG A 496 -8.09 2.37 -1.72
N SER A 497 -7.84 3.49 -1.04
CA SER A 497 -8.84 4.53 -0.74
C SER A 497 -9.39 5.17 -2.02
N MET A 498 -10.57 5.79 -1.94
CA MET A 498 -11.18 6.45 -3.11
C MET A 498 -10.32 7.61 -3.65
N GLN A 499 -9.48 8.23 -2.80
CA GLN A 499 -8.52 9.26 -3.21
C GLN A 499 -7.29 8.64 -3.87
N GLN A 500 -6.77 7.51 -3.36
CA GLN A 500 -5.71 6.71 -4.01
C GLN A 500 -6.11 6.20 -5.41
N ARG A 501 -7.41 6.07 -5.68
CA ARG A 501 -7.94 5.72 -7.00
C ARG A 501 -8.11 6.91 -7.94
N LYS A 502 -8.20 8.14 -7.43
CA LYS A 502 -8.64 9.33 -8.19
C LYS A 502 -7.57 10.43 -8.36
N ALA A 503 -6.55 10.46 -7.51
CA ALA A 503 -5.58 11.54 -7.48
C ALA A 503 -4.19 11.07 -7.89
N ASP A 504 -3.53 11.85 -8.76
CA ASP A 504 -2.19 11.57 -9.30
C ASP A 504 -1.05 11.88 -8.31
N LYS A 505 -1.37 12.48 -7.16
CA LYS A 505 -0.44 12.83 -6.08
C LYS A 505 -0.67 12.02 -4.80
N VAL A 506 -1.47 10.94 -4.85
CA VAL A 506 -1.80 10.14 -3.67
C VAL A 506 -1.16 8.77 -3.79
N ILE A 507 -0.27 8.46 -2.83
CA ILE A 507 0.56 7.25 -2.73
C ILE A 507 -0.28 5.98 -2.95
N LYS A 508 0.05 5.21 -4.00
CA LYS A 508 -0.72 4.01 -4.40
C LYS A 508 -0.09 2.70 -3.92
N ARG A 509 1.18 2.73 -3.46
CA ARG A 509 2.01 1.62 -2.94
C ARG A 509 3.09 2.21 -2.03
N ASP A 510 3.68 1.40 -1.15
CA ASP A 510 4.80 1.84 -0.34
C ASP A 510 6.11 1.28 -0.89
N LEU A 511 7.06 2.16 -1.23
CA LEU A 511 8.42 1.76 -1.59
C LEU A 511 9.16 1.38 -0.30
N VAL A 512 9.93 0.30 -0.35
CA VAL A 512 10.74 -0.12 0.78
C VAL A 512 12.19 -0.13 0.36
N ILE A 513 12.99 0.72 1.02
CA ILE A 513 14.43 0.85 0.78
C ILE A 513 15.17 0.15 1.91
N ASN A 514 16.20 -0.62 1.53
CA ASN A 514 17.05 -1.32 2.48
C ASN A 514 18.38 -0.57 2.64
N PHE A 515 18.79 -0.42 3.89
CA PHE A 515 20.13 0.02 4.24
C PHE A 515 20.76 -0.96 5.22
N ARG A 516 22.09 -0.96 5.28
CA ARG A 516 22.85 -1.79 6.20
C ARG A 516 23.83 -0.95 6.99
N LYS A 517 24.00 -1.27 8.28
CA LYS A 517 25.11 -0.75 9.06
C LYS A 517 26.41 -1.45 8.62
N PRO A 518 27.51 -0.72 8.35
CA PRO A 518 28.79 -1.32 8.00
C PRO A 518 29.23 -2.42 8.99
N GLU A 519 29.96 -3.43 8.51
CA GLU A 519 30.60 -4.41 9.39
C GLU A 519 31.77 -3.75 10.15
N MET A 520 32.19 -4.37 11.25
CA MET A 520 33.35 -3.89 12.01
C MET A 520 34.60 -3.93 11.13
N GLY A 521 35.20 -2.76 10.88
CA GLY A 521 36.39 -2.62 10.03
C GLY A 521 36.10 -2.51 8.54
N GLU A 522 34.83 -2.53 8.12
CA GLU A 522 34.44 -2.16 6.76
C GLU A 522 34.66 -0.66 6.58
N LEU A 523 35.64 -0.30 5.74
CA LEU A 523 35.81 1.07 5.29
C LEU A 523 34.60 1.42 4.42
N ALA A 524 33.60 2.07 5.01
CA ALA A 524 32.62 2.79 4.22
C ALA A 524 33.40 3.84 3.44
N ALA A 525 33.55 3.64 2.12
CA ALA A 525 33.99 4.74 1.27
C ALA A 525 32.99 5.87 1.52
N PRO A 526 33.41 7.04 2.02
CA PRO A 526 32.50 8.17 2.07
C PRO A 526 32.04 8.35 0.65
N ILE A 527 30.74 8.12 0.40
CA ILE A 527 30.12 8.63 -0.80
C ILE A 527 30.17 10.13 -0.58
N ALA A 528 31.26 10.74 -1.03
CA ALA A 528 31.38 12.17 -1.09
C ALA A 528 30.40 12.57 -2.17
N ILE A 529 29.18 12.91 -1.76
CA ILE A 529 28.25 13.66 -2.60
C ILE A 529 28.85 15.06 -2.69
N THR A 530 29.94 15.20 -3.44
CA THR A 530 30.37 16.48 -3.95
C THR A 530 29.31 16.82 -4.98
N GLY A 531 28.45 17.80 -4.68
CA GLY A 531 27.41 18.31 -5.59
C GLY A 531 27.97 18.98 -6.85
N GLU A 532 28.94 18.33 -7.48
CA GLU A 532 29.65 18.69 -8.70
C GLU A 532 29.36 17.68 -9.82
N GLU A 533 28.23 16.97 -9.78
CA GLU A 533 27.69 16.34 -11.00
C GLU A 533 26.81 17.38 -11.72
N ASP A 534 27.17 17.70 -12.97
CA ASP A 534 26.47 18.68 -13.80
C ASP A 534 24.99 18.25 -13.95
N SER A 535 24.04 19.13 -13.61
CA SER A 535 22.59 18.82 -13.55
C SER A 535 22.03 18.30 -14.89
N GLY A 536 22.69 18.62 -16.01
CA GLY A 536 22.43 18.03 -17.31
C GLY A 536 22.67 16.52 -17.36
N THR A 537 23.69 16.02 -16.66
CA THR A 537 24.05 14.60 -16.59
C THR A 537 23.05 13.82 -15.73
N PHE A 538 22.61 14.38 -14.60
CA PHE A 538 21.57 13.79 -13.76
C PHE A 538 20.24 13.65 -14.53
N ASN A 539 19.77 14.72 -15.16
CA ASN A 539 18.52 14.71 -15.92
C ASN A 539 18.55 13.73 -17.11
N GLU A 540 19.73 13.53 -17.72
CA GLU A 540 19.90 12.50 -18.75
C GLU A 540 19.82 11.08 -18.16
N LYS A 541 20.42 10.83 -16.99
CA LYS A 541 20.29 9.52 -16.29
C LYS A 541 18.83 9.21 -15.97
N VAL A 542 18.07 10.17 -15.43
CA VAL A 542 16.64 9.99 -15.14
C VAL A 542 15.87 9.67 -16.42
N ARG A 543 16.07 10.45 -17.49
CA ARG A 543 15.43 10.20 -18.79
C ARG A 543 15.79 8.82 -19.33
N GLN A 544 17.03 8.38 -19.19
CA GLN A 544 17.46 7.05 -19.58
C GLN A 544 16.76 5.96 -18.79
N ILE A 545 16.59 6.11 -17.47
CA ILE A 545 15.86 5.15 -16.65
C ILE A 545 14.39 5.06 -17.09
N ILE A 546 13.75 6.20 -17.36
CA ILE A 546 12.38 6.26 -17.86
C ILE A 546 12.28 5.54 -19.21
N ARG A 547 13.21 5.78 -20.14
CA ARG A 547 13.27 5.10 -21.44
C ARG A 547 13.37 3.59 -21.27
N ASP A 548 14.32 3.13 -20.47
CA ASP A 548 14.54 1.70 -20.21
C ASP A 548 13.27 1.04 -19.65
N TYR A 549 12.65 1.67 -18.64
CA TYR A 549 11.50 1.12 -17.96
C TYR A 549 10.25 1.09 -18.84
N LEU A 550 9.95 2.19 -19.55
CA LEU A 550 8.78 2.25 -20.44
C LEU A 550 8.95 1.38 -21.70
N GLY A 551 10.19 1.20 -22.18
CA GLY A 551 10.48 0.25 -23.27
C GLY A 551 10.22 -1.21 -22.85
N ALA A 552 10.57 -1.56 -21.61
CA ALA A 552 10.30 -2.88 -21.05
C ALA A 552 8.81 -3.06 -20.63
N ASN A 553 8.17 -2.00 -20.13
CA ASN A 553 6.83 -2.04 -19.53
C ASN A 553 5.91 -0.94 -20.10
N PRO A 554 5.57 -0.98 -21.41
CA PRO A 554 4.68 0.01 -22.01
C PRO A 554 3.28 -0.02 -21.38
N GLY A 555 2.67 1.15 -21.19
CA GLY A 555 1.38 1.27 -20.49
C GLY A 555 1.50 1.24 -18.97
N SER A 556 2.70 1.46 -18.43
CA SER A 556 2.90 1.67 -17.00
C SER A 556 2.21 2.95 -16.53
N THR A 557 1.72 2.96 -15.29
CA THR A 557 1.20 4.20 -14.69
C THR A 557 2.37 5.08 -14.24
N LYS A 558 2.14 6.39 -14.16
CA LYS A 558 3.15 7.36 -13.71
C LYS A 558 3.90 6.96 -12.44
N ASP A 559 3.17 6.48 -11.42
CA ASP A 559 3.75 6.10 -10.13
C ASP A 559 4.76 4.95 -10.25
N HIS A 560 4.51 3.97 -11.12
CA HIS A 560 5.41 2.84 -11.35
C HIS A 560 6.74 3.26 -11.98
N ILE A 561 6.67 4.25 -12.87
CA ILE A 561 7.85 4.81 -13.53
C ILE A 561 8.65 5.63 -12.52
N TYR A 562 7.96 6.41 -11.68
CA TYR A 562 8.60 7.16 -10.60
C TYR A 562 9.31 6.24 -9.61
N ASP A 563 8.64 5.17 -9.16
CA ASP A 563 9.22 4.17 -8.26
C ASP A 563 10.52 3.58 -8.81
N GLU A 564 10.57 3.27 -10.11
CA GLU A 564 11.77 2.73 -10.76
C GLU A 564 12.90 3.77 -10.81
N VAL A 565 12.59 5.03 -11.15
CA VAL A 565 13.56 6.13 -11.14
C VAL A 565 14.15 6.31 -9.75
N VAL A 566 13.30 6.48 -8.74
CA VAL A 566 13.73 6.63 -7.34
C VAL A 566 14.58 5.43 -6.93
N SER A 567 14.09 4.22 -7.17
CA SER A 567 14.79 2.97 -6.82
C SER A 567 16.19 2.88 -7.43
N ARG A 568 16.36 3.17 -8.73
CA ARG A 568 17.69 3.11 -9.37
C ARG A 568 18.62 4.24 -8.94
N MET A 569 18.10 5.48 -8.88
CA MET A 569 18.90 6.66 -8.51
C MET A 569 19.34 6.60 -7.05
N PHE A 570 18.45 6.13 -6.17
CA PHE A 570 18.76 5.97 -4.76
C PHE A 570 19.82 4.89 -4.52
N ARG A 571 19.76 3.77 -5.26
CA ARG A 571 20.80 2.71 -5.19
C ARG A 571 22.15 3.17 -5.72
N SER A 572 22.18 3.98 -6.78
CA SER A 572 23.44 4.53 -7.29
C SER A 572 24.00 5.67 -6.43
N GLY A 573 23.28 6.10 -5.40
CA GLY A 573 23.68 7.22 -4.55
C GLY A 573 23.63 8.57 -5.26
N GLN A 574 22.81 8.69 -6.31
CA GLN A 574 22.76 9.86 -7.19
C GLN A 574 21.41 10.58 -7.13
N MET A 575 20.60 10.38 -6.08
CA MET A 575 19.28 11.03 -5.99
C MET A 575 19.40 12.54 -5.74
N GLU A 576 18.83 13.35 -6.63
CA GLU A 576 18.77 14.80 -6.52
C GLU A 576 17.32 15.29 -6.67
N ALA A 577 17.05 16.55 -6.27
CA ALA A 577 15.77 17.20 -6.51
C ALA A 577 15.55 17.40 -8.02
N HIS A 578 14.36 17.04 -8.51
CA HIS A 578 14.04 17.14 -9.93
C HIS A 578 12.53 17.17 -10.20
N ASP A 579 12.13 17.82 -11.31
CA ASP A 579 10.77 17.73 -11.82
C ASP A 579 10.58 16.46 -12.66
N PHE A 580 10.12 15.41 -11.99
CA PHE A 580 9.81 14.14 -12.64
C PHE A 580 8.76 14.26 -13.75
N ASN A 581 7.75 15.14 -13.62
CA ASN A 581 6.70 15.24 -14.63
C ASN A 581 7.24 15.88 -15.91
N GLU A 582 8.13 16.87 -15.79
CA GLU A 582 8.82 17.46 -16.93
C GLU A 582 9.68 16.40 -17.65
N LEU A 583 10.53 15.70 -16.91
CA LEU A 583 11.43 14.68 -17.48
C LEU A 583 10.66 13.51 -18.11
N LEU A 584 9.59 13.05 -17.48
CA LEU A 584 8.70 12.04 -18.04
C LEU A 584 8.01 12.54 -19.31
N GLY A 585 7.52 13.79 -19.32
CA GLY A 585 6.89 14.40 -20.49
C GLY A 585 7.85 14.64 -21.66
N GLN A 586 9.17 14.67 -21.43
CA GLN A 586 10.17 14.77 -22.50
C GLN A 586 10.29 13.46 -23.29
N VAL A 587 10.29 12.30 -22.62
CA VAL A 587 10.53 10.98 -23.23
C VAL A 587 9.26 10.14 -23.45
N GLY A 588 8.22 10.37 -22.65
CA GLY A 588 6.97 9.62 -22.67
C GLY A 588 5.76 10.47 -23.03
N GLU A 589 4.68 9.80 -23.40
CA GLU A 589 3.37 10.41 -23.62
C GLU A 589 2.26 9.59 -22.94
N GLU A 590 1.21 10.29 -22.53
CA GLU A 590 0.09 9.72 -21.79
C GLU A 590 -1.08 9.40 -22.72
N ALA A 591 -1.52 8.13 -22.73
CA ALA A 591 -2.75 7.70 -23.40
C ALA A 591 -3.88 7.47 -22.38
N LYS A 592 -5.10 7.88 -22.78
CA LYS A 592 -6.32 7.67 -22.00
C LYS A 592 -6.98 6.34 -22.37
N THR A 593 -7.55 5.64 -21.40
CA THR A 593 -8.36 4.43 -21.62
C THR A 593 -9.84 4.77 -21.66
N GLY A 594 -10.59 4.21 -22.63
CA GLY A 594 -11.95 4.63 -22.98
C GLY A 594 -13.03 4.50 -21.89
N SER A 595 -12.75 3.86 -20.76
CA SER A 595 -13.75 3.54 -19.72
C SER A 595 -13.62 4.33 -18.41
N GLU A 596 -12.62 5.21 -18.25
CA GLU A 596 -12.42 5.90 -16.97
C GLU A 596 -12.30 7.41 -17.14
N LYS A 597 -13.38 8.12 -16.77
CA LYS A 597 -13.38 9.58 -16.71
C LYS A 597 -12.41 10.15 -15.66
N ASN A 598 -11.81 9.36 -14.75
CA ASN A 598 -10.94 9.85 -13.68
C ASN A 598 -10.10 8.74 -12.99
N GLY A 599 -8.94 8.36 -13.55
CA GLY A 599 -8.01 7.43 -12.88
C GLY A 599 -6.72 7.07 -13.64
N GLY A 600 -5.71 7.95 -13.63
CA GLY A 600 -4.30 7.70 -13.98
C GLY A 600 -4.02 7.25 -15.42
N GLY A 601 -3.55 8.15 -16.29
CA GLY A 601 -3.23 7.79 -17.66
C GLY A 601 -2.06 6.81 -17.77
N ARG A 602 -2.04 6.12 -18.92
CA ARG A 602 -1.08 5.06 -19.24
C ARG A 602 0.04 5.68 -20.06
N TRP A 603 1.27 5.50 -19.62
CA TRP A 603 2.42 6.14 -20.25
C TRP A 603 3.15 5.20 -21.20
N TYR A 604 3.60 5.74 -22.33
CA TYR A 604 4.31 5.04 -23.38
C TYR A 604 5.47 5.89 -23.90
N LEU A 605 6.54 5.27 -24.39
CA LEU A 605 7.68 5.98 -24.99
C LEU A 605 7.30 6.67 -26.29
N LYS A 606 7.49 7.98 -26.41
CA LYS A 606 7.22 8.73 -27.66
C LYS A 606 7.82 8.01 -28.88
N GLU A 607 7.16 8.13 -30.03
CA GLU A 607 7.64 7.48 -31.25
C GLU A 607 9.10 7.83 -31.59
N THR A 608 9.51 9.07 -31.34
CA THR A 608 10.89 9.54 -31.51
C THR A 608 11.89 8.80 -30.62
N GLU A 609 11.48 8.39 -29.41
CA GLU A 609 12.32 7.67 -28.44
C GLU A 609 12.40 6.17 -28.73
N LEU A 610 11.48 5.60 -29.52
CA LEU A 610 11.52 4.18 -29.90
C LEU A 610 12.75 3.83 -30.76
N VAL A 611 13.29 4.83 -31.46
CA VAL A 611 14.43 4.72 -32.39
C VAL A 611 15.74 5.26 -31.76
N VAL A 612 15.67 5.88 -30.58
CA VAL A 612 16.87 6.34 -29.87
C VAL A 612 17.70 5.12 -29.48
N ALA A 613 18.80 4.95 -30.21
CA ALA A 613 19.78 3.91 -29.98
C ALA A 613 20.75 4.41 -28.90
N ASP A 614 20.70 3.80 -27.72
CA ASP A 614 21.86 3.86 -26.82
C ASP A 614 22.97 3.03 -27.47
N ALA A 615 23.89 3.72 -28.18
CA ALA A 615 24.94 3.07 -28.94
C ALA A 615 25.86 2.21 -28.06
N ALA A 616 26.04 2.58 -26.79
CA ALA A 616 26.82 1.79 -25.85
C ALA A 616 26.08 0.51 -25.46
N GLU A 617 24.76 0.59 -25.27
CA GLU A 617 23.95 -0.58 -24.96
C GLU A 617 23.81 -1.55 -26.14
N ASN A 618 23.58 -1.01 -27.34
CA ASN A 618 23.53 -1.82 -28.54
C ASN A 618 24.86 -2.54 -28.77
N ALA A 619 25.99 -1.89 -28.50
CA ALA A 619 27.31 -2.53 -28.58
C ALA A 619 27.46 -3.68 -27.57
N ARG A 620 26.89 -3.56 -26.37
CA ARG A 620 26.86 -4.66 -25.39
C ARG A 620 25.96 -5.80 -25.84
N GLU A 621 24.77 -5.50 -26.37
CA GLU A 621 23.86 -6.51 -26.93
C GLU A 621 24.52 -7.24 -28.12
N ASP A 622 25.18 -6.51 -29.02
CA ASP A 622 25.93 -7.06 -30.15
C ASP A 622 27.07 -7.98 -29.66
N ALA A 623 27.87 -7.54 -28.68
CA ALA A 623 28.95 -8.34 -28.11
C ALA A 623 28.44 -9.58 -27.35
N ALA A 624 27.32 -9.47 -26.65
CA ALA A 624 26.67 -10.60 -25.99
C ALA A 624 26.11 -11.59 -27.03
N ALA A 625 25.45 -11.10 -28.08
CA ALA A 625 24.92 -11.90 -29.16
C ALA A 625 26.03 -12.61 -29.95
N GLU A 626 27.18 -11.98 -30.17
CA GLU A 626 28.32 -12.64 -30.84
C GLU A 626 28.78 -13.89 -30.07
N LYS A 627 28.88 -13.79 -28.74
CA LYS A 627 29.26 -14.92 -27.86
C LYS A 627 28.20 -16.01 -27.84
N ILE A 628 26.93 -15.64 -27.75
CA ILE A 628 25.81 -16.59 -27.81
C ILE A 628 25.79 -17.28 -29.18
N GLY A 629 26.00 -16.53 -30.26
CA GLY A 629 26.05 -17.04 -31.62
C GLY A 629 27.21 -18.01 -31.84
N ALA A 630 28.38 -17.74 -31.26
CA ALA A 630 29.51 -18.68 -31.25
C ALA A 630 29.15 -19.99 -30.53
N THR A 631 28.43 -19.89 -29.41
CA THR A 631 27.96 -21.06 -28.64
C THR A 631 26.98 -21.90 -29.46
N ILE A 632 26.01 -21.26 -30.11
CA ILE A 632 25.05 -21.93 -31.00
C ILE A 632 25.80 -22.64 -32.13
N ARG A 633 26.79 -21.96 -32.74
CA ARG A 633 27.60 -22.53 -33.83
C ARG A 633 28.38 -23.77 -33.38
N GLU A 634 28.99 -23.72 -32.20
CA GLU A 634 29.75 -24.84 -31.65
C GLU A 634 28.84 -26.02 -31.27
N PHE A 635 27.67 -25.75 -30.69
CA PHE A 635 26.69 -26.76 -30.34
C PHE A 635 26.18 -27.50 -31.59
N LEU A 636 25.78 -26.76 -32.63
CA LEU A 636 25.29 -27.36 -33.88
C LEU A 636 26.37 -28.14 -34.63
N LYS A 637 27.64 -27.74 -34.51
CA LYS A 637 28.77 -28.51 -35.06
C LYS A 637 28.94 -29.86 -34.35
N LYS A 638 28.67 -29.91 -33.03
CA LYS A 638 28.73 -31.14 -32.22
C LYS A 638 27.48 -31.99 -32.38
N ASN A 639 26.34 -31.39 -32.72
CA ASN A 639 25.03 -32.05 -32.89
C ASN A 639 24.41 -31.73 -34.26
N PRO A 640 24.86 -32.38 -35.36
CA PRO A 640 24.44 -32.04 -36.72
C PRO A 640 22.96 -32.31 -37.05
N GLY A 641 22.24 -33.01 -36.18
CA GLY A 641 20.82 -33.32 -36.34
C GLY A 641 19.87 -32.35 -35.62
N ASP A 642 20.40 -31.44 -34.82
CA ASP A 642 19.61 -30.46 -34.08
C ASP A 642 19.43 -29.19 -34.91
N GLU A 643 18.23 -28.60 -34.87
CA GLU A 643 17.93 -27.36 -35.59
C GLU A 643 18.30 -26.09 -34.80
N GLY A 644 18.55 -26.21 -33.49
CA GLY A 644 18.87 -25.09 -32.60
C GLY A 644 19.22 -25.51 -31.18
N VAL A 645 19.51 -24.53 -30.32
CA VAL A 645 19.88 -24.74 -28.90
C VAL A 645 18.75 -24.35 -27.96
N HIS A 646 18.53 -25.11 -26.89
CA HIS A 646 17.50 -24.80 -25.91
C HIS A 646 17.87 -23.56 -25.06
N TYR A 647 16.86 -22.80 -24.63
CA TYR A 647 17.06 -21.55 -23.88
C TYR A 647 17.86 -21.72 -22.59
N SER A 648 17.65 -22.82 -21.84
CA SER A 648 18.38 -23.10 -20.60
C SER A 648 19.89 -23.15 -20.81
N ASP A 649 20.32 -23.76 -21.91
CA ASP A 649 21.72 -24.03 -22.18
C ASP A 649 22.41 -22.75 -22.67
N LEU A 650 21.70 -21.94 -23.46
CA LEU A 650 22.13 -20.59 -23.81
C LEU A 650 22.19 -19.67 -22.59
N PHE A 651 21.23 -19.76 -21.68
CA PHE A 651 21.21 -18.97 -20.45
C PHE A 651 22.37 -19.33 -19.54
N GLU A 652 22.65 -20.62 -19.34
CA GLU A 652 23.81 -21.08 -18.57
C GLU A 652 25.10 -20.53 -19.15
N HIS A 653 25.31 -20.67 -20.47
CA HIS A 653 26.51 -20.13 -21.11
C HIS A 653 26.59 -18.60 -21.03
N TYR A 654 25.47 -17.90 -21.21
CA TYR A 654 25.36 -16.45 -21.09
C TYR A 654 25.80 -15.94 -19.71
N ILE A 655 25.40 -16.64 -18.63
CA ILE A 655 25.77 -16.25 -17.27
C ILE A 655 27.29 -16.24 -17.05
N TYR A 656 28.02 -17.17 -17.67
CA TYR A 656 29.46 -17.32 -17.48
C TYR A 656 30.33 -16.62 -18.55
N ALA A 657 29.90 -16.59 -19.81
CA ALA A 657 30.70 -16.08 -20.92
C ALA A 657 30.55 -14.56 -21.15
N VAL A 658 29.41 -13.98 -20.74
CA VAL A 658 29.13 -12.55 -20.90
C VAL A 658 29.41 -11.84 -19.57
N LYS A 659 30.59 -11.20 -19.47
CA LYS A 659 31.01 -10.42 -18.30
C LYS A 659 30.31 -9.06 -18.23
N ASP A 660 30.31 -8.30 -19.32
CA ASP A 660 29.56 -7.04 -19.45
C ASP A 660 28.19 -7.36 -20.04
N LYS A 661 27.16 -7.42 -19.18
CA LYS A 661 25.82 -7.88 -19.54
C LYS A 661 24.96 -6.70 -20.00
N PRO A 662 24.21 -6.85 -21.11
CA PRO A 662 23.15 -5.91 -21.44
C PRO A 662 22.13 -5.75 -20.31
N ARG A 663 21.51 -4.57 -20.24
CA ARG A 663 20.40 -4.22 -19.35
C ARG A 663 19.15 -5.03 -19.65
N ARG A 664 18.87 -5.32 -20.92
CA ARG A 664 17.75 -6.19 -21.33
C ARG A 664 18.04 -7.64 -20.99
N GLN A 665 17.02 -8.37 -20.53
CA GLN A 665 17.20 -9.78 -20.21
C GLN A 665 17.46 -10.60 -21.49
N LEU A 666 18.18 -11.72 -21.35
CA LEU A 666 18.48 -12.61 -22.48
C LEU A 666 17.25 -12.99 -23.29
N ALA A 667 16.14 -13.30 -22.61
CA ALA A 667 14.88 -13.65 -23.28
C ALA A 667 14.29 -12.51 -24.13
N GLU A 668 14.59 -11.26 -23.79
CA GLU A 668 14.04 -10.09 -24.47
C GLU A 668 14.84 -9.69 -25.71
N PHE A 669 16.16 -9.88 -25.73
CA PHE A 669 16.99 -9.52 -26.89
C PHE A 669 17.33 -10.72 -27.79
N LEU A 670 17.22 -11.97 -27.33
CA LEU A 670 17.36 -13.16 -28.20
C LEU A 670 16.52 -13.07 -29.50
N PRO A 671 15.23 -12.65 -29.46
CA PRO A 671 14.41 -12.49 -30.67
C PRO A 671 14.96 -11.44 -31.66
N ASP A 672 15.79 -10.51 -31.22
CA ASP A 672 16.35 -9.46 -32.06
C ASP A 672 17.57 -9.92 -32.86
N TYR A 673 18.24 -10.99 -32.40
CA TYR A 673 19.49 -11.50 -32.98
C TYR A 673 19.34 -12.88 -33.61
N PHE A 674 18.42 -13.71 -33.11
CA PHE A 674 18.30 -15.11 -33.48
C PHE A 674 16.87 -15.48 -33.90
N TYR A 675 16.75 -16.66 -34.48
CA TYR A 675 15.46 -17.21 -34.91
C TYR A 675 15.07 -18.37 -34.01
N LYS A 676 13.78 -18.44 -33.67
CA LYS A 676 13.23 -19.55 -32.90
C LYS A 676 12.72 -20.62 -33.87
N THR A 677 13.13 -21.87 -33.68
CA THR A 677 12.72 -23.01 -34.51
C THR A 677 11.33 -23.51 -34.12
N GLU A 678 10.75 -24.40 -34.92
CA GLU A 678 9.48 -25.05 -34.60
C GLU A 678 9.52 -25.89 -33.31
N GLN A 679 10.70 -26.30 -32.87
CA GLN A 679 10.92 -27.07 -31.65
C GLN A 679 11.10 -26.19 -30.41
N GLY A 680 11.04 -24.86 -30.57
CA GLY A 680 11.22 -23.88 -29.49
C GLY A 680 12.68 -23.61 -29.12
N THR A 681 13.64 -24.16 -29.87
CA THR A 681 15.08 -23.91 -29.74
C THR A 681 15.52 -22.69 -30.56
N TRP A 682 16.73 -22.17 -30.33
CA TRP A 682 17.27 -20.97 -30.97
C TRP A 682 18.37 -21.30 -31.98
N ARG A 683 18.29 -20.69 -33.16
CA ARG A 683 19.24 -20.88 -34.26
C ARG A 683 19.81 -19.57 -34.79
N LEU A 684 20.96 -19.68 -35.45
CA LEU A 684 21.56 -18.58 -36.22
C LEU A 684 20.70 -18.25 -37.46
N PRO A 685 20.82 -17.02 -37.99
CA PRO A 685 20.34 -16.69 -39.33
C PRO A 685 20.90 -17.69 -40.36
N ALA A 686 20.04 -18.19 -41.25
CA ALA A 686 20.38 -19.21 -42.24
C ALA A 686 20.90 -18.63 -43.58
N SER A 687 20.68 -17.33 -43.81
CA SER A 687 21.09 -16.62 -45.02
C SER A 687 21.46 -15.16 -44.71
N GLU A 688 22.19 -14.52 -45.64
CA GLU A 688 22.48 -13.08 -45.57
C GLU A 688 21.20 -12.23 -45.54
N GLU A 689 20.13 -12.70 -46.19
CA GLU A 689 18.82 -12.04 -46.16
C GLU A 689 18.17 -12.07 -44.76
N GLU A 690 18.26 -13.21 -44.04
CA GLU A 690 17.78 -13.31 -42.66
C GLU A 690 18.59 -12.41 -41.71
N GLU A 691 19.91 -12.37 -41.88
CA GLU A 691 20.80 -11.54 -41.09
C GLU A 691 20.51 -10.04 -41.31
N LYS A 692 20.37 -9.62 -42.56
CA LYS A 692 19.97 -8.25 -42.93
C LYS A 692 18.60 -7.89 -42.37
N ALA A 693 17.63 -8.81 -42.43
CA ALA A 693 16.29 -8.58 -41.89
C ALA A 693 16.29 -8.38 -40.36
N LYS A 694 17.10 -9.14 -39.61
CA LYS A 694 17.27 -8.92 -38.16
C LYS A 694 17.94 -7.58 -37.87
N HIS A 695 19.00 -7.26 -38.60
CA HIS A 695 19.70 -5.99 -38.44
C HIS A 695 18.77 -4.79 -38.70
N GLU A 696 18.03 -4.80 -39.82
CA GLU A 696 17.06 -3.75 -40.14
C GLU A 696 15.93 -3.64 -39.11
N ALA A 697 15.42 -4.78 -38.62
CA ALA A 697 14.39 -4.79 -37.58
C ALA A 697 14.89 -4.17 -36.27
N ARG A 698 16.16 -4.43 -35.89
CA ARG A 698 16.80 -3.81 -34.72
C ARG A 698 16.96 -2.30 -34.89
N VAL A 699 17.52 -1.87 -36.02
CA VAL A 699 17.74 -0.43 -36.31
C VAL A 699 16.43 0.35 -36.34
N LYS A 700 15.34 -0.24 -36.87
CA LYS A 700 14.02 0.39 -36.91
C LYS A 700 13.24 0.29 -35.58
N GLY A 701 13.77 -0.41 -34.57
CA GLY A 701 13.10 -0.61 -33.29
C GLY A 701 11.80 -1.42 -33.40
N LEU A 702 11.70 -2.32 -34.37
CA LEU A 702 10.46 -2.99 -34.76
C LEU A 702 9.79 -3.73 -33.58
N GLY A 703 10.58 -4.48 -32.81
CA GLY A 703 10.09 -5.19 -31.62
C GLY A 703 9.51 -4.25 -30.54
N ARG A 704 10.11 -3.06 -30.35
CA ARG A 704 9.61 -2.06 -29.39
C ARG A 704 8.28 -1.45 -29.87
N ARG A 705 8.16 -1.16 -31.16
CA ARG A 705 6.91 -0.67 -31.79
C ARG A 705 5.77 -1.69 -31.64
N VAL A 706 6.04 -2.96 -31.95
CA VAL A 706 5.07 -4.05 -31.77
C VAL A 706 4.64 -4.18 -30.31
N LYS A 707 5.59 -4.22 -29.37
CA LYS A 707 5.31 -4.35 -27.94
C LYS A 707 4.48 -3.19 -27.40
N ARG A 708 4.78 -1.95 -27.83
CA ARG A 708 3.99 -0.75 -27.51
C ARG A 708 2.54 -0.88 -28.02
N TYR A 709 2.36 -1.19 -29.31
CA TYR A 709 1.03 -1.28 -29.92
C TYR A 709 0.17 -2.37 -29.29
N ILE A 710 0.75 -3.53 -29.00
CA ILE A 710 0.07 -4.62 -28.28
C ILE A 710 -0.39 -4.17 -26.90
N ALA A 711 0.46 -3.52 -26.11
CA ALA A 711 0.08 -3.01 -24.80
C ALA A 711 -1.07 -1.98 -24.88
N GLN A 712 -1.12 -1.15 -25.93
CA GLN A 712 -2.25 -0.25 -26.16
C GLN A 712 -3.55 -1.01 -26.44
N LEU A 713 -3.49 -2.06 -27.27
CA LEU A 713 -4.65 -2.91 -27.60
C LEU A 713 -5.18 -3.67 -26.37
N GLU A 714 -4.30 -4.28 -25.58
CA GLU A 714 -4.68 -5.05 -24.39
C GLU A 714 -5.27 -4.18 -23.29
N LEU A 715 -4.75 -2.97 -23.11
CA LEU A 715 -5.21 -2.02 -22.10
C LEU A 715 -6.40 -1.15 -22.56
N GLY A 716 -6.83 -1.29 -23.82
CA GLY A 716 -7.91 -0.47 -24.38
C GLY A 716 -7.59 1.02 -24.40
N ALA A 717 -6.32 1.37 -24.64
CA ALA A 717 -5.88 2.76 -24.77
C ALA A 717 -6.41 3.36 -26.08
N ILE A 718 -6.71 4.66 -26.06
CA ILE A 718 -7.03 5.40 -27.29
C ILE A 718 -5.74 5.55 -28.09
N ILE A 719 -5.65 4.88 -29.23
CA ILE A 719 -4.50 4.92 -30.14
C ILE A 719 -4.70 6.05 -31.16
N PRO A 720 -3.85 7.09 -31.18
CA PRO A 720 -3.88 8.14 -32.17
C PRO A 720 -3.71 7.61 -33.60
N ASP A 721 -4.32 8.27 -34.59
CA ASP A 721 -4.30 7.78 -35.98
C ASP A 721 -2.88 7.69 -36.56
N HIS A 722 -1.98 8.59 -36.16
CA HIS A 722 -0.58 8.58 -36.62
C HIS A 722 0.23 7.40 -36.05
N GLU A 723 -0.22 6.78 -34.95
CA GLU A 723 0.42 5.61 -34.35
C GLU A 723 -0.14 4.28 -34.88
N ARG A 724 -1.26 4.33 -35.62
CA ARG A 724 -1.86 3.11 -36.18
C ARG A 724 -1.05 2.66 -37.40
N PRO A 725 -0.50 1.44 -37.38
CA PRO A 725 0.15 0.90 -38.57
C PRO A 725 -0.89 0.75 -39.69
N ASN A 726 -0.49 1.07 -40.92
CA ASN A 726 -1.29 0.70 -42.08
C ASN A 726 -1.26 -0.82 -42.30
N ASP A 727 -2.14 -1.34 -43.14
CA ASP A 727 -2.30 -2.79 -43.34
C ASP A 727 -1.01 -3.49 -43.79
N ALA A 728 -0.21 -2.84 -44.66
CA ALA A 728 1.07 -3.38 -45.11
C ALA A 728 2.10 -3.48 -43.97
N THR A 729 2.16 -2.45 -43.12
CA THR A 729 3.05 -2.40 -41.94
C THR A 729 2.61 -3.44 -40.91
N LEU A 730 1.31 -3.59 -40.69
CA LEU A 730 0.77 -4.57 -39.76
C LEU A 730 1.03 -6.01 -40.23
N ALA A 731 0.91 -6.27 -41.53
CA ALA A 731 1.31 -7.54 -42.14
C ALA A 731 2.82 -7.83 -41.94
N GLU A 732 3.69 -6.82 -42.09
CA GLU A 732 5.12 -6.94 -41.81
C GLU A 732 5.38 -7.25 -40.32
N TRP A 733 4.63 -6.62 -39.40
CA TRP A 733 4.77 -6.87 -37.95
C TRP A 733 4.37 -8.29 -37.56
N ILE A 734 3.29 -8.82 -38.16
CA ILE A 734 2.85 -10.20 -37.95
C ILE A 734 3.93 -11.18 -38.45
N ARG A 735 4.48 -10.92 -39.65
CA ARG A 735 5.61 -11.70 -40.19
C ARG A 735 6.84 -11.65 -39.29
N HIS A 736 7.17 -10.48 -38.76
CA HIS A 736 8.27 -10.30 -37.81
C HIS A 736 8.03 -11.13 -36.54
N CYS A 737 6.83 -11.06 -35.96
CA CYS A 737 6.46 -11.84 -34.77
C CYS A 737 6.64 -13.34 -35.00
N LYS A 738 6.18 -13.86 -36.15
CA LYS A 738 6.41 -15.27 -36.53
C LYS A 738 7.89 -15.62 -36.54
N ARG A 739 8.70 -14.82 -37.26
CA ARG A 739 10.15 -15.03 -37.40
C ARG A 739 10.90 -14.92 -36.07
N ALA A 740 10.42 -14.08 -35.17
CA ALA A 740 10.96 -13.87 -33.84
C ALA A 740 10.50 -14.92 -32.81
N GLY A 741 9.55 -15.79 -33.17
CA GLY A 741 8.95 -16.76 -32.23
C GLY A 741 7.98 -16.13 -31.21
N LEU A 742 7.51 -14.91 -31.49
CA LEU A 742 6.54 -14.14 -30.73
C LEU A 742 5.12 -14.45 -31.20
N TYR A 743 4.75 -15.75 -31.17
CA TYR A 743 3.53 -16.24 -31.81
C TYR A 743 2.24 -15.69 -31.18
N GLU A 744 2.24 -15.44 -29.88
CA GLU A 744 1.11 -14.83 -29.17
C GLU A 744 0.88 -13.39 -29.65
N GLN A 745 1.96 -12.62 -29.78
CA GLN A 745 1.95 -11.26 -30.30
C GLN A 745 1.46 -11.22 -31.75
N GLY A 746 1.99 -12.11 -32.61
CA GLY A 746 1.58 -12.20 -34.02
C GLY A 746 0.09 -12.52 -34.18
N LYS A 747 -0.42 -13.45 -33.36
CA LYS A 747 -1.86 -13.78 -33.32
C LYS A 747 -2.71 -12.58 -32.90
N LEU A 748 -2.30 -11.89 -31.84
CA LEU A 748 -3.03 -10.75 -31.30
C LEU A 748 -3.08 -9.57 -32.30
N LEU A 749 -1.97 -9.30 -33.00
CA LEU A 749 -1.91 -8.28 -34.04
C LEU A 749 -2.88 -8.55 -35.19
N TYR A 750 -3.00 -9.81 -35.63
CA TYR A 750 -3.96 -10.18 -36.67
C TYR A 750 -5.41 -10.04 -36.18
N GLU A 751 -5.73 -10.55 -34.99
CA GLU A 751 -7.11 -10.58 -34.48
C GLU A 751 -7.64 -9.23 -33.99
N LYS A 752 -6.76 -8.37 -33.45
CA LYS A 752 -7.15 -7.12 -32.78
C LYS A 752 -6.42 -5.87 -33.29
N GLY A 753 -5.41 -6.02 -34.15
CA GLY A 753 -4.60 -4.90 -34.65
C GLY A 753 -5.29 -4.03 -35.68
N GLY A 754 -6.47 -4.40 -36.16
CA GLY A 754 -7.26 -3.62 -37.12
C GLY A 754 -6.87 -3.85 -38.58
N LEU A 755 -6.21 -4.97 -38.89
CA LEU A 755 -5.84 -5.35 -40.26
C LEU A 755 -7.09 -5.52 -41.13
N ASN A 756 -7.14 -4.83 -42.27
CA ASN A 756 -8.07 -5.13 -43.34
C ASN A 756 -7.33 -5.81 -44.52
N PRO A 757 -7.47 -7.14 -44.69
CA PRO A 757 -6.79 -7.87 -45.76
C PRO A 757 -7.14 -7.40 -47.18
N GLU A 758 -8.31 -6.78 -47.37
CA GLU A 758 -8.75 -6.27 -48.68
C GLU A 758 -7.91 -5.09 -49.19
N ASN A 759 -7.17 -4.43 -48.29
CA ASN A 759 -6.26 -3.33 -48.63
C ASN A 759 -4.86 -3.82 -49.06
N LEU A 760 -4.61 -5.13 -49.03
CA LEU A 760 -3.34 -5.75 -49.40
C LEU A 760 -3.40 -6.34 -50.82
N PRO A 761 -2.28 -6.35 -51.57
CA PRO A 761 -2.16 -7.16 -52.78
C PRO A 761 -2.45 -8.64 -52.49
N GLU A 762 -3.01 -9.38 -53.46
CA GLU A 762 -3.40 -10.80 -53.27
C GLU A 762 -2.27 -11.65 -52.67
N GLU A 763 -1.04 -11.47 -53.15
CA GLU A 763 0.14 -12.17 -52.64
C GLU A 763 0.43 -11.83 -51.15
N ALA A 764 0.29 -10.56 -50.77
CA ALA A 764 0.50 -10.13 -49.39
C ALA A 764 -0.61 -10.60 -48.45
N MET A 765 -1.84 -10.68 -48.94
CA MET A 765 -3.00 -11.23 -48.23
C MET A 765 -2.80 -12.72 -47.91
N VAL A 766 -2.38 -13.52 -48.90
CA VAL A 766 -2.09 -14.95 -48.68
C VAL A 766 -0.96 -15.12 -47.67
N ASN A 767 0.12 -14.35 -47.83
CA ASN A 767 1.28 -14.44 -46.94
C ASN A 767 0.96 -14.09 -45.48
N VAL A 768 0.16 -13.04 -45.22
CA VAL A 768 -0.17 -12.64 -43.84
C VAL A 768 -1.11 -13.65 -43.18
N GLU A 769 -2.02 -14.26 -43.94
CA GLU A 769 -2.86 -15.36 -43.46
C GLU A 769 -2.02 -16.58 -43.08
N GLU A 770 -1.06 -16.96 -43.93
CA GLU A 770 -0.12 -18.04 -43.63
C GLU A 770 0.71 -17.75 -42.37
N ASP A 771 1.23 -16.54 -42.24
CA ASP A 771 2.00 -16.11 -41.07
C ASP A 771 1.15 -16.19 -39.79
N TYR A 772 -0.13 -15.81 -39.84
CA TYR A 772 -1.09 -15.95 -38.74
C TYR A 772 -1.37 -17.42 -38.39
N GLN A 773 -1.63 -18.27 -39.40
CA GLN A 773 -1.90 -19.69 -39.20
C GLN A 773 -0.72 -20.42 -38.54
N VAL A 774 0.52 -20.04 -38.90
CA VAL A 774 1.73 -20.55 -38.24
C VAL A 774 1.75 -20.13 -36.76
N CYS A 775 1.48 -18.86 -36.46
CA CYS A 775 1.41 -18.37 -35.07
C CYS A 775 0.37 -19.15 -34.24
N ALA A 776 -0.84 -19.32 -34.77
CA ALA A 776 -1.91 -20.06 -34.10
C ALA A 776 -1.54 -21.54 -33.85
N ARG A 777 -0.96 -22.21 -34.87
CA ARG A 777 -0.54 -23.62 -34.78
C ARG A 777 0.55 -23.84 -33.73
N MET A 778 1.53 -22.94 -33.65
CA MET A 778 2.64 -23.02 -32.71
C MET A 778 2.18 -22.86 -31.25
N LEU A 779 1.22 -21.98 -30.99
CA LEU A 779 0.60 -21.84 -29.67
C LEU A 779 -0.16 -23.12 -29.25
N ALA A 780 -0.90 -23.73 -30.17
CA ALA A 780 -1.63 -24.97 -29.90
C ALA A 780 -0.70 -26.15 -29.55
N ARG A 781 0.45 -26.28 -30.24
CA ARG A 781 1.49 -27.30 -29.92
C ARG A 781 2.07 -27.11 -28.52
N THR A 782 2.37 -25.86 -28.15
CA THR A 782 2.96 -25.53 -26.83
C THR A 782 2.00 -25.87 -25.67
N GLN A 783 0.68 -25.67 -25.87
CA GLN A 783 -0.33 -26.05 -24.88
C GLN A 783 -0.49 -27.58 -24.74
N ALA A 784 -0.36 -28.33 -25.84
CA ALA A 784 -0.41 -29.78 -25.83
C ALA A 784 0.78 -30.40 -25.07
N ASP A 785 2.01 -29.93 -25.31
CA ASP A 785 3.21 -30.42 -24.61
C ASP A 785 3.26 -30.06 -23.11
N GLY A 786 2.70 -28.90 -22.73
CA GLY A 786 2.55 -28.50 -21.33
C GLY A 786 1.65 -29.46 -20.54
N SER A 787 0.56 -29.93 -21.14
CA SER A 787 -0.39 -30.88 -20.54
C SER A 787 0.18 -32.30 -20.38
N ALA A 788 1.13 -32.69 -21.23
CA ALA A 788 1.82 -33.98 -21.15
C ALA A 788 2.87 -34.02 -20.03
N LYS A 789 3.52 -32.89 -19.72
CA LYS A 789 4.51 -32.79 -18.63
C LYS A 789 3.87 -32.78 -17.22
N THR A 790 2.67 -32.21 -17.06
CA THR A 790 1.93 -32.27 -15.77
C THR A 790 1.42 -33.67 -15.43
N ARG A 791 1.15 -34.52 -16.43
CA ARG A 791 0.76 -35.93 -16.22
C ARG A 791 1.88 -36.86 -15.78
N LYS A 792 3.16 -36.44 -15.89
CA LYS A 792 4.34 -37.23 -15.48
C LYS A 792 4.95 -36.82 -14.13
N LYS A 793 4.38 -35.82 -13.44
CA LYS A 793 4.74 -35.42 -12.07
C LYS A 793 3.54 -35.50 -11.10
N GLY A 794 2.64 -36.45 -11.35
CA GLY A 794 1.59 -36.85 -10.41
C GLY A 794 2.09 -37.95 -9.49
#